data_AF-A0A819EIV0-F1
#
_entry.id   AF-A0A819EIV0-F1
#
_cell.length_a   1.000
_cell.length_b   1.000
_cell.length_c   1.000
_cell.angle_alpha   90.00
_cell.angle_beta   90.00
_cell.angle_gamma   90.00
#
_symmetry.space_group_name_H-M   'P 1'
#
loop_
_entity.id
_entity.type
_entity.pdbx_description
1 polymer ?
#
loop_
_entity_poly.entity_id
_entity_poly.type
_entity_poly.pdbx_seq_one_letter_code
_entity_poly.pdbx_strand_id
1 'polypeptide(L)'
;MNDSQLSVANRLSILSSFQSRLSNTSNISSWDLWKIYQDKVFPLIRLRSLSDSNLLLSDTFTRVIFVRHPLERLASAYIDKITSLQNSSFSLYDDIRRIICRKFASFYLKPNETAFYHWKRMKSKMTNEPCEKVVPSFQHFLEYITSDSVIIDVHWQPYSSLCRVCTFKYNFIGKYETIQDDLNILMSRINLTSIDWNFDRRFSTGRTRKQYQSIKKETCSYPPDNISYLNKSMTNITDTSISELTHRLPTTVIPSHYQLYIDVGQLEQYLFQGTVDIDIQVNENINKIILNSVALNITKIEYQGNNSVSSIVNGLPEFNEGYEQVTIKFTQAINPGNGRLHIEFNGIISEQLHGFYRTKDNNQIGACTQFEPGYARQAFPCFDEPLFKAKFTISIRAPKHLTTLSNMPIKSQRNDGDHTCIYEFDTTPIMSTYLVAYVIGAYDYVETHDSNNVQIRVYTPVGKKERGLFALHTTAKILPFYAEYFGIKYPLSKVDLIAIADFGSGAMENWGLITSHETYLLVDSQNTTQETKQEVALIVAHELAHQWFGNLVTMECFATWIQFLAIDHVYPEYDIWTQFVSDILATCMIPDALYNSHPIEIPIKKPTDINEIFDDITYEKGSSVIRLLHAYIGDEAFRSGLQNYLAEYAYKNTITENLWSHLSQTSKRPHLSDILSTWTKQMGYPLLNVRQEQQGNNRLLTIEQTRFLADGTIDDKLKWKIPINICTKSNPNEPIHQLYLDEEKKQEFVLEKVTETDWIKLNLF
;
A
#
# COMPACT_ATOMS: atom_id res chain seq x y z
N MET A 1 -54.53 -10.80 -9.51
CA MET A 1 -55.49 -10.72 -8.39
C MET A 1 -55.00 -11.62 -7.27
N ASN A 2 -55.26 -11.18 -6.05
CA ASN A 2 -54.73 -11.66 -4.77
C ASN A 2 -54.89 -13.17 -4.55
N ASP A 3 -53.91 -13.74 -3.82
CA ASP A 3 -54.24 -14.60 -2.68
C ASP A 3 -53.09 -14.58 -1.67
N SER A 4 -53.25 -13.65 -0.73
CA SER A 4 -52.54 -13.65 0.55
C SER A 4 -53.55 -13.29 1.64
N GLN A 5 -54.49 -14.19 1.94
CA GLN A 5 -55.21 -14.16 3.21
C GLN A 5 -55.56 -15.59 3.65
N LEU A 6 -54.63 -16.19 4.38
CA LEU A 6 -54.82 -17.25 5.39
C LEU A 6 -53.40 -17.65 5.80
N SER A 7 -52.71 -16.80 6.56
CA SER A 7 -52.92 -16.68 8.00
C SER A 7 -52.81 -18.08 8.65
N VAL A 8 -51.62 -18.43 9.13
CA VAL A 8 -51.11 -18.03 10.45
C VAL A 8 -51.74 -18.83 11.61
N ALA A 9 -52.80 -19.63 11.41
CA ALA A 9 -53.37 -20.38 12.52
C ALA A 9 -52.51 -21.57 13.05
N ASN A 10 -51.66 -22.19 12.23
CA ASN A 10 -51.06 -23.49 12.59
C ASN A 10 -49.58 -23.48 13.02
N ARG A 11 -49.00 -22.34 13.38
CA ARG A 11 -47.56 -22.26 13.74
C ARG A 11 -47.23 -21.89 15.19
N LEU A 12 -48.19 -21.98 16.11
CA LEU A 12 -47.91 -21.82 17.54
C LEU A 12 -47.75 -23.14 18.32
N SER A 13 -47.93 -24.32 17.72
CA SER A 13 -47.90 -25.60 18.48
C SER A 13 -46.64 -26.45 18.33
N ILE A 14 -45.63 -26.02 17.55
CA ILE A 14 -44.39 -26.80 17.32
C ILE A 14 -43.16 -26.02 17.83
N LEU A 15 -43.35 -25.27 18.91
CA LEU A 15 -42.27 -24.66 19.71
C LEU A 15 -41.95 -25.48 20.98
N SER A 16 -42.63 -26.60 21.24
CA SER A 16 -42.52 -27.33 22.51
C SER A 16 -41.79 -28.67 22.46
N SER A 17 -41.31 -29.15 21.31
CA SER A 17 -40.69 -30.49 21.24
C SER A 17 -39.18 -30.53 20.95
N PHE A 18 -38.50 -29.38 20.85
CA PHE A 18 -37.05 -29.32 20.59
C PHE A 18 -36.21 -28.96 21.83
N GLN A 19 -36.77 -29.13 23.03
CA GLN A 19 -36.10 -28.85 24.29
C GLN A 19 -35.49 -30.09 24.98
N SER A 20 -35.47 -31.26 24.35
CA SER A 20 -35.04 -32.51 25.01
C SER A 20 -33.91 -33.31 24.35
N ARG A 21 -33.15 -32.75 23.40
CA ARG A 21 -31.96 -33.44 22.83
C ARG A 21 -30.70 -32.57 22.77
N LEU A 22 -30.47 -31.75 23.80
CA LEU A 22 -29.19 -31.08 24.06
C LEU A 22 -28.68 -31.44 25.45
N SER A 23 -28.38 -32.72 25.65
CA SER A 23 -27.66 -33.18 26.83
C SER A 23 -26.51 -34.08 26.37
N ASN A 24 -25.32 -33.48 26.32
CA ASN A 24 -23.98 -34.06 26.22
C ASN A 24 -23.23 -33.76 24.92
N THR A 25 -22.55 -32.61 24.91
CA THR A 25 -21.10 -32.50 24.63
C THR A 25 -20.67 -31.07 24.96
N SER A 26 -20.22 -30.89 26.20
CA SER A 26 -19.41 -29.76 26.63
C SER A 26 -17.98 -29.90 26.08
N ASN A 27 -17.37 -28.75 25.75
CA ASN A 27 -15.97 -28.52 25.37
C ASN A 27 -15.57 -28.69 23.89
N ILE A 28 -15.92 -27.70 23.07
CA ILE A 28 -15.08 -27.30 21.91
C ILE A 28 -14.85 -25.79 22.05
N SER A 29 -13.60 -25.35 22.06
CA SER A 29 -13.26 -23.94 22.23
C SER A 29 -13.47 -23.15 20.94
N SER A 30 -13.63 -21.84 21.04
CA SER A 30 -13.70 -20.92 19.88
C SER A 30 -12.45 -20.98 19.00
N TRP A 31 -11.30 -21.36 19.56
CA TRP A 31 -10.05 -21.60 18.84
C TRP A 31 -10.07 -22.88 18.01
N ASP A 32 -10.72 -23.94 18.48
CA ASP A 32 -10.87 -25.19 17.73
C ASP A 32 -11.85 -25.00 16.55
N LEU A 33 -12.89 -24.19 16.73
CA LEU A 33 -13.79 -23.79 15.66
C LEU A 33 -13.09 -22.89 14.63
N TRP A 34 -12.17 -22.02 15.04
CA TRP A 34 -11.37 -21.17 14.15
C TRP A 34 -10.31 -21.96 13.37
N LYS A 35 -9.65 -22.95 13.99
CA LYS A 35 -8.75 -23.88 13.27
C LYS A 35 -9.49 -24.74 12.25
N ILE A 36 -10.67 -25.27 12.62
CA ILE A 36 -11.53 -25.99 11.66
C ILE A 36 -11.99 -25.07 10.52
N TYR A 37 -12.11 -23.76 10.76
CA TYR A 37 -12.48 -22.75 9.76
C TYR A 37 -11.31 -22.42 8.82
N GLN A 38 -10.08 -22.24 9.33
CA GLN A 38 -8.89 -22.03 8.50
C GLN A 38 -8.56 -23.26 7.64
N ASP A 39 -8.64 -24.47 8.21
CA ASP A 39 -8.28 -25.70 7.50
C ASP A 39 -9.30 -26.12 6.43
N LYS A 40 -10.54 -25.61 6.48
CA LYS A 40 -11.62 -26.01 5.56
C LYS A 40 -12.10 -24.93 4.59
N VAL A 41 -11.82 -23.65 4.83
CA VAL A 41 -12.38 -22.54 4.00
C VAL A 41 -11.36 -21.93 3.04
N PHE A 42 -10.04 -22.12 3.24
CA PHE A 42 -9.00 -21.57 2.35
C PHE A 42 -8.04 -22.55 1.64
N PRO A 43 -8.45 -23.74 1.18
CA PRO A 43 -7.74 -24.45 0.13
C PRO A 43 -8.48 -24.31 -1.21
N LEU A 44 -8.81 -23.10 -1.66
CA LEU A 44 -9.34 -22.90 -3.01
C LEU A 44 -8.18 -22.87 -4.02
N ILE A 45 -7.75 -24.10 -4.35
CA ILE A 45 -6.96 -24.52 -5.51
C ILE A 45 -5.54 -23.94 -5.60
N ARG A 46 -4.62 -24.46 -4.77
CA ARG A 46 -3.20 -24.56 -5.17
C ARG A 46 -3.09 -25.70 -6.20
N LEU A 47 -2.94 -25.37 -7.48
CA LEU A 47 -2.44 -26.32 -8.47
C LEU A 47 -0.96 -26.54 -8.17
N ARG A 48 -0.60 -27.70 -7.62
CA ARG A 48 0.77 -27.96 -7.16
C ARG A 48 1.67 -28.47 -8.29
N SER A 49 1.12 -28.75 -9.47
CA SER A 49 1.90 -29.20 -10.63
C SER A 49 1.16 -29.03 -11.98
N LEU A 50 1.93 -29.08 -13.07
CA LEU A 50 1.41 -29.17 -14.45
C LEU A 50 0.50 -30.39 -14.70
N SER A 51 0.61 -31.46 -13.90
CA SER A 51 -0.28 -32.63 -14.03
C SER A 51 -1.69 -32.35 -13.53
N ASP A 52 -1.84 -31.53 -12.49
CA ASP A 52 -3.15 -31.15 -11.93
C ASP A 52 -3.91 -30.22 -12.90
N SER A 53 -3.18 -29.32 -13.57
CA SER A 53 -3.70 -28.47 -14.65
C SER A 53 -4.17 -29.31 -15.85
N ASN A 54 -3.40 -30.32 -16.25
CA ASN A 54 -3.76 -31.23 -17.34
C ASN A 54 -4.93 -32.15 -16.98
N LEU A 55 -5.10 -32.52 -15.71
CA LEU A 55 -6.25 -33.29 -15.23
C LEU A 55 -7.56 -32.48 -15.34
N LEU A 56 -7.53 -31.20 -14.98
CA LEU A 56 -8.68 -30.27 -15.06
C LEU A 56 -9.05 -29.86 -16.49
N LEU A 57 -8.09 -29.90 -17.40
CA LEU A 57 -8.26 -29.66 -18.84
C LEU A 57 -8.68 -30.93 -19.61
N SER A 58 -8.59 -32.11 -19.00
CA SER A 58 -9.02 -33.36 -19.64
C SER A 58 -10.55 -33.44 -19.76
N ASP A 59 -11.05 -33.99 -20.87
CA ASP A 59 -12.48 -34.22 -21.10
C ASP A 59 -13.02 -35.50 -20.42
N THR A 60 -12.25 -36.08 -19.49
CA THR A 60 -12.60 -37.34 -18.82
C THR A 60 -13.58 -37.18 -17.65
N PHE A 61 -13.83 -35.95 -17.19
CA PHE A 61 -14.71 -35.64 -16.06
C PHE A 61 -15.85 -34.68 -16.46
N THR A 62 -17.04 -34.88 -15.88
CA THR A 62 -18.13 -33.89 -15.98
C THR A 62 -17.90 -32.77 -14.96
N ARG A 63 -17.54 -31.58 -15.45
CA ARG A 63 -17.28 -30.38 -14.63
C ARG A 63 -18.58 -29.66 -14.34
N VAL A 64 -18.89 -29.48 -13.06
CA VAL A 64 -20.17 -28.92 -12.60
C VAL A 64 -19.88 -27.76 -11.66
N ILE A 65 -20.57 -26.64 -11.83
CA ILE A 65 -20.55 -25.54 -10.86
C ILE A 65 -21.98 -25.14 -10.53
N PHE A 66 -22.25 -24.85 -9.25
CA PHE A 66 -23.48 -24.21 -8.83
C PHE A 66 -23.19 -22.75 -8.48
N VAL A 67 -23.91 -21.83 -9.11
CA VAL A 67 -23.75 -20.39 -8.90
C VAL A 67 -24.98 -19.81 -8.23
N ARG A 68 -24.80 -18.77 -7.41
CA ARG A 68 -25.92 -18.02 -6.84
C ARG A 68 -26.19 -16.79 -7.72
N HIS A 69 -27.44 -16.39 -7.88
CA HIS A 69 -27.78 -15.22 -8.66
C HIS A 69 -27.12 -13.96 -8.05
N PRO A 70 -26.37 -13.15 -8.82
CA PRO A 70 -25.61 -12.01 -8.28
C PRO A 70 -26.47 -11.04 -7.46
N LEU A 71 -27.66 -10.67 -7.95
CA LEU A 71 -28.61 -9.82 -7.22
C LEU A 71 -29.15 -10.48 -5.92
N GLU A 72 -29.33 -11.80 -5.88
CA GLU A 72 -29.77 -12.47 -4.64
C GLU A 72 -28.63 -12.56 -3.62
N ARG A 73 -27.38 -12.70 -4.08
CA ARG A 73 -26.18 -12.62 -3.24
C ARG A 73 -26.05 -11.22 -2.62
N LEU A 74 -26.20 -10.17 -3.41
CA LEU A 74 -26.12 -8.77 -2.94
C LEU A 74 -27.27 -8.40 -2.01
N ALA A 75 -28.50 -8.83 -2.31
CA ALA A 75 -29.65 -8.63 -1.42
C ALA A 75 -29.47 -9.38 -0.09
N SER A 76 -28.96 -10.62 -0.13
CA SER A 76 -28.63 -11.39 1.07
C SER A 76 -27.57 -10.68 1.92
N ALA A 77 -26.51 -10.16 1.28
CA ALA A 77 -25.44 -9.45 1.95
C ALA A 77 -25.92 -8.14 2.59
N TYR A 78 -26.69 -7.35 1.85
CA TYR A 78 -27.32 -6.14 2.38
C TYR A 78 -28.17 -6.44 3.63
N ILE A 79 -29.04 -7.45 3.56
CA ILE A 79 -29.90 -7.78 4.69
C ILE A 79 -29.09 -8.27 5.89
N ASP A 80 -28.19 -9.22 5.67
CA ASP A 80 -27.44 -9.89 6.75
C ASP A 80 -26.38 -8.98 7.37
N LYS A 81 -25.70 -8.16 6.56
CA LYS A 81 -24.52 -7.39 6.98
C LYS A 81 -24.77 -5.90 7.15
N ILE A 82 -25.72 -5.32 6.42
CA ILE A 82 -26.00 -3.87 6.46
C ILE A 82 -27.24 -3.54 7.31
N THR A 83 -28.28 -4.39 7.29
CA THR A 83 -29.54 -4.11 8.01
C THR A 83 -29.65 -4.73 9.41
N SER A 84 -28.84 -5.73 9.75
CA SER A 84 -28.91 -6.45 11.02
C SER A 84 -28.29 -5.66 12.17
N LEU A 85 -29.12 -5.16 13.08
CA LEU A 85 -28.71 -4.39 14.28
C LEU A 85 -28.43 -5.24 15.53
N GLN A 86 -28.44 -6.58 15.44
CA GLN A 86 -28.50 -7.45 16.63
C GLN A 86 -27.30 -8.38 16.89
N ASN A 87 -26.16 -8.24 16.20
CA ASN A 87 -24.95 -8.99 16.58
C ASN A 87 -23.73 -8.06 16.60
N SER A 88 -23.45 -7.56 17.80
CA SER A 88 -22.38 -6.63 18.15
C SER A 88 -21.01 -7.30 18.20
N SER A 89 -20.47 -7.72 17.05
CA SER A 89 -19.08 -8.22 16.98
C SER A 89 -18.41 -8.18 15.59
N PHE A 90 -18.89 -7.38 14.63
CA PHE A 90 -18.15 -7.14 13.37
C PHE A 90 -18.04 -5.63 13.10
N SER A 91 -16.92 -5.01 13.53
CA SER A 91 -16.63 -3.57 13.34
C SER A 91 -16.70 -3.13 11.88
N LEU A 92 -16.24 -3.99 10.97
CA LEU A 92 -16.14 -3.72 9.53
C LEU A 92 -17.46 -3.29 8.89
N TYR A 93 -18.56 -3.99 9.15
CA TYR A 93 -19.84 -3.72 8.47
C TYR A 93 -20.55 -2.48 9.05
N ASP A 94 -20.29 -2.15 10.31
CA ASP A 94 -20.74 -0.90 10.90
C ASP A 94 -20.00 0.30 10.31
N ASP A 95 -18.71 0.16 10.01
CA ASP A 95 -17.93 1.19 9.32
C ASP A 95 -18.39 1.37 7.88
N ILE A 96 -18.63 0.28 7.14
CA ILE A 96 -19.22 0.35 5.80
C ILE A 96 -20.59 1.05 5.83
N ARG A 97 -21.44 0.72 6.80
CA ARG A 97 -22.74 1.37 7.00
C ARG A 97 -22.59 2.88 7.21
N ARG A 98 -21.64 3.30 8.06
CA ARG A 98 -21.34 4.71 8.31
C ARG A 98 -20.81 5.40 7.05
N ILE A 99 -19.98 4.74 6.26
CA ILE A 99 -19.45 5.27 4.99
C ILE A 99 -20.60 5.52 4.01
N ILE A 100 -21.48 4.55 3.81
CA ILE A 100 -22.64 4.69 2.92
C ILE A 100 -23.55 5.82 3.42
N CYS A 101 -23.87 5.85 4.71
CA CYS A 101 -24.69 6.92 5.29
C CYS A 101 -24.05 8.30 5.21
N ARG A 102 -22.71 8.42 5.32
CA ARG A 102 -21.98 9.69 5.12
C ARG A 102 -22.01 10.14 3.67
N LYS A 103 -21.80 9.21 2.74
CA LYS A 103 -21.81 9.48 1.28
C LYS A 103 -23.18 10.01 0.82
N PHE A 104 -24.25 9.48 1.39
CA PHE A 104 -25.63 9.87 1.06
C PHE A 104 -26.34 10.62 2.20
N ALA A 105 -25.59 11.35 3.03
CA ALA A 105 -26.11 11.98 4.26
C ALA A 105 -27.29 12.94 4.00
N SER A 106 -27.30 13.63 2.86
CA SER A 106 -28.38 14.53 2.45
C SER A 106 -29.74 13.83 2.27
N PHE A 107 -29.76 12.52 2.00
CA PHE A 107 -30.98 11.74 1.79
C PHE A 107 -31.56 11.15 3.08
N TYR A 108 -30.73 10.93 4.11
CA TYR A 108 -31.17 10.34 5.38
C TYR A 108 -31.58 11.38 6.44
N LEU A 109 -31.35 12.67 6.17
CA LEU A 109 -31.68 13.78 7.07
C LEU A 109 -32.99 14.45 6.62
N LYS A 110 -34.00 14.54 7.50
CA LYS A 110 -35.28 15.18 7.17
C LYS A 110 -35.09 16.71 6.99
N PRO A 111 -35.76 17.36 6.01
CA PRO A 111 -35.44 18.75 5.63
C PRO A 111 -35.93 19.86 6.56
N ASN A 112 -36.54 19.55 7.71
CA ASN A 112 -37.19 20.56 8.55
C ASN A 112 -36.66 20.51 9.98
N GLU A 113 -35.55 21.23 10.20
CA GLU A 113 -35.19 22.02 11.39
C GLU A 113 -33.71 22.40 11.26
N THR A 114 -33.44 23.66 10.89
CA THR A 114 -32.16 24.36 11.13
C THR A 114 -30.85 23.60 10.81
N ALA A 115 -30.82 22.87 9.69
CA ALA A 115 -29.83 21.82 9.44
C ALA A 115 -28.46 22.26 8.91
N PHE A 116 -28.21 23.54 8.56
CA PHE A 116 -26.88 23.96 8.10
C PHE A 116 -25.97 24.43 9.25
N TYR A 117 -26.53 25.10 10.26
CA TYR A 117 -25.78 25.63 11.41
C TYR A 117 -25.59 24.60 12.55
N HIS A 118 -26.47 23.60 12.68
CA HIS A 118 -26.27 22.51 13.63
C HIS A 118 -25.31 21.41 13.13
N TRP A 119 -25.19 21.24 11.81
CA TRP A 119 -24.23 20.30 11.20
C TRP A 119 -22.77 20.66 11.55
N LYS A 120 -22.41 21.95 11.51
CA LYS A 120 -21.07 22.44 11.90
C LYS A 120 -20.74 22.25 13.39
N ARG A 121 -21.75 22.27 14.26
CA ARG A 121 -21.57 22.13 15.72
C ARG A 121 -21.67 20.68 16.21
N MET A 122 -22.25 19.78 15.42
CA MET A 122 -22.31 18.34 15.73
C MET A 122 -21.09 17.54 15.24
N LYS A 123 -20.29 18.06 14.30
CA LYS A 123 -19.04 17.41 13.85
C LYS A 123 -18.03 17.21 14.99
N SER A 124 -18.09 18.01 16.06
CA SER A 124 -17.24 17.87 17.24
C SER A 124 -17.82 16.99 18.37
N LYS A 125 -19.06 16.49 18.24
CA LYS A 125 -19.72 15.65 19.25
C LYS A 125 -20.19 14.28 18.74
N MET A 126 -19.89 13.91 17.50
CA MET A 126 -20.19 12.57 16.95
C MET A 126 -19.23 11.47 17.42
N THR A 127 -18.79 11.52 18.68
CA THR A 127 -18.06 10.43 19.33
C THR A 127 -18.87 9.72 20.42
N ASN A 128 -20.11 10.13 20.76
CA ASN A 128 -20.82 9.47 21.87
C ASN A 128 -22.36 9.34 21.86
N GLU A 129 -23.11 9.57 20.77
CA GLU A 129 -24.54 9.12 20.66
C GLU A 129 -24.98 8.81 19.20
N PRO A 130 -25.99 7.94 18.97
CA PRO A 130 -25.84 6.81 18.05
C PRO A 130 -26.22 7.12 16.60
N CYS A 131 -25.23 7.01 15.71
CA CYS A 131 -25.47 6.65 14.30
C CYS A 131 -25.93 5.18 14.15
N GLU A 132 -26.16 4.46 15.26
CA GLU A 132 -26.52 3.04 15.28
C GLU A 132 -27.90 2.76 14.66
N LYS A 133 -28.77 3.74 14.45
CA LYS A 133 -30.15 3.50 13.98
C LYS A 133 -30.42 3.79 12.50
N VAL A 134 -29.51 4.43 11.78
CA VAL A 134 -29.71 4.70 10.35
C VAL A 134 -29.16 3.53 9.55
N VAL A 135 -30.04 2.89 8.78
CA VAL A 135 -29.70 1.79 7.85
C VAL A 135 -29.78 2.36 6.44
N PRO A 136 -28.69 2.34 5.67
CA PRO A 136 -28.70 2.85 4.32
C PRO A 136 -29.61 1.99 3.45
N SER A 137 -30.33 2.59 2.50
CA SER A 137 -31.16 1.88 1.52
C SER A 137 -30.37 0.90 0.65
N PHE A 138 -31.06 -0.11 0.09
CA PHE A 138 -30.44 -1.09 -0.80
C PHE A 138 -29.87 -0.43 -2.05
N GLN A 139 -30.51 0.62 -2.56
CA GLN A 139 -30.02 1.37 -3.71
C GLN A 139 -28.68 2.06 -3.39
N HIS A 140 -28.56 2.75 -2.25
CA HIS A 140 -27.29 3.39 -1.87
C HIS A 140 -26.20 2.36 -1.53
N PHE A 141 -26.60 1.18 -1.04
CA PHE A 141 -25.69 0.03 -0.92
C PHE A 141 -25.19 -0.45 -2.30
N LEU A 142 -26.08 -0.59 -3.29
CA LEU A 142 -25.70 -0.93 -4.66
C LEU A 142 -24.78 0.13 -5.28
N GLU A 143 -25.13 1.41 -5.15
CA GLU A 143 -24.30 2.52 -5.65
C GLU A 143 -22.93 2.58 -4.97
N TYR A 144 -22.84 2.18 -3.70
CA TYR A 144 -21.56 2.06 -3.00
C TYR A 144 -20.70 0.94 -3.59
N ILE A 145 -21.23 -0.28 -3.72
CA ILE A 145 -20.47 -1.43 -4.24
C ILE A 145 -20.17 -1.35 -5.75
N THR A 146 -20.90 -0.52 -6.50
CA THR A 146 -20.65 -0.29 -7.94
C THR A 146 -19.88 0.99 -8.23
N SER A 147 -19.57 1.81 -7.22
CA SER A 147 -18.73 3.00 -7.39
C SER A 147 -17.25 2.66 -7.28
N ASP A 148 -16.36 3.53 -7.78
CA ASP A 148 -14.89 3.41 -7.71
C ASP A 148 -14.32 3.53 -6.26
N SER A 149 -15.13 3.24 -5.25
CA SER A 149 -14.74 3.24 -3.84
C SER A 149 -14.12 1.89 -3.46
N VAL A 150 -13.10 1.91 -2.60
CA VAL A 150 -12.46 0.69 -2.04
C VAL A 150 -13.54 -0.23 -1.45
N ILE A 151 -13.77 -1.36 -2.11
CA ILE A 151 -14.67 -2.40 -1.59
C ILE A 151 -13.88 -3.15 -0.50
N ILE A 152 -14.13 -2.79 0.75
CA ILE A 152 -13.41 -3.32 1.92
C ILE A 152 -13.70 -4.81 2.15
N ASP A 153 -14.85 -5.31 1.68
CA ASP A 153 -15.20 -6.73 1.73
C ASP A 153 -14.98 -7.41 0.37
N VAL A 154 -13.95 -8.25 0.29
CA VAL A 154 -13.63 -9.10 -0.88
C VAL A 154 -14.81 -9.94 -1.37
N HIS A 155 -15.79 -10.25 -0.52
CA HIS A 155 -16.98 -11.03 -0.91
C HIS A 155 -17.99 -10.26 -1.77
N TRP A 156 -17.88 -8.93 -1.87
CA TRP A 156 -18.77 -8.07 -2.66
C TRP A 156 -18.09 -7.48 -3.90
N GLN A 157 -16.81 -7.78 -4.10
CA GLN A 157 -16.10 -7.37 -5.31
C GLN A 157 -16.79 -7.92 -6.57
N PRO A 158 -16.76 -7.17 -7.67
CA PRO A 158 -17.22 -7.66 -8.96
C PRO A 158 -16.59 -9.01 -9.26
N TYR A 159 -17.39 -9.97 -9.70
CA TYR A 159 -16.89 -11.31 -9.98
C TYR A 159 -15.79 -11.29 -11.05
N SER A 160 -15.81 -10.33 -11.99
CA SER A 160 -14.74 -10.05 -12.95
C SER A 160 -13.38 -9.83 -12.29
N SER A 161 -13.34 -9.26 -11.09
CA SER A 161 -12.12 -8.98 -10.32
C SER A 161 -11.58 -10.22 -9.60
N LEU A 162 -12.36 -11.29 -9.50
CA LEU A 162 -12.04 -12.50 -8.72
C LEU A 162 -11.86 -13.76 -9.59
N CYS A 163 -12.10 -13.69 -10.91
CA CYS A 163 -12.49 -14.89 -11.63
C CYS A 163 -11.37 -15.70 -12.30
N ARG A 164 -10.57 -16.42 -11.50
CA ARG A 164 -9.86 -17.63 -11.98
C ARG A 164 -10.81 -18.80 -12.24
N VAL A 165 -12.02 -18.78 -11.67
CA VAL A 165 -13.03 -19.85 -11.78
C VAL A 165 -13.79 -19.81 -13.12
N CYS A 166 -13.78 -18.68 -13.83
CA CYS A 166 -14.45 -18.45 -15.11
C CYS A 166 -13.69 -19.03 -16.30
N THR A 167 -12.40 -19.27 -16.14
CA THR A 167 -11.54 -19.81 -17.20
C THR A 167 -11.81 -21.30 -17.43
N PHE A 168 -12.50 -21.97 -16.52
CA PHE A 168 -12.92 -23.36 -16.67
C PHE A 168 -14.17 -23.48 -17.56
N LYS A 169 -14.12 -24.41 -18.52
CA LYS A 169 -15.29 -24.82 -19.30
C LYS A 169 -16.09 -25.85 -18.51
N TYR A 170 -17.19 -25.42 -17.89
CA TYR A 170 -18.10 -26.32 -17.18
C TYR A 170 -19.04 -27.05 -18.13
N ASN A 171 -19.23 -28.34 -17.89
CA ASN A 171 -20.22 -29.17 -18.60
C ASN A 171 -21.65 -28.90 -18.09
N PHE A 172 -21.80 -28.42 -16.85
CA PHE A 172 -23.07 -28.01 -16.27
C PHE A 172 -22.90 -26.83 -15.31
N ILE A 173 -23.73 -25.80 -15.46
CA ILE A 173 -23.82 -24.66 -14.56
C ILE A 173 -25.22 -24.67 -13.95
N GLY A 174 -25.34 -25.12 -12.72
CA GLY A 174 -26.57 -25.09 -11.95
C GLY A 174 -26.69 -23.80 -11.14
N LYS A 175 -27.88 -23.52 -10.61
CA LYS A 175 -28.14 -22.38 -9.73
C LYS A 175 -28.51 -22.86 -8.35
N TYR A 176 -27.99 -22.22 -7.31
CA TYR A 176 -28.34 -22.55 -5.93
C TYR A 176 -29.85 -22.36 -5.65
N GLU A 177 -30.49 -21.42 -6.34
CA GLU A 177 -31.91 -21.12 -6.22
C GLU A 177 -32.82 -22.21 -6.77
N THR A 178 -32.32 -22.99 -7.75
CA THR A 178 -32.99 -24.10 -8.41
C THR A 178 -32.22 -25.39 -8.24
N ILE A 179 -31.43 -25.51 -7.17
CA ILE A 179 -30.44 -26.58 -7.00
C ILE A 179 -31.05 -27.97 -7.15
N GLN A 180 -32.27 -28.19 -6.67
CA GLN A 180 -32.96 -29.47 -6.79
C GLN A 180 -33.32 -29.81 -8.24
N ASP A 181 -33.85 -28.84 -8.99
CA ASP A 181 -34.22 -29.02 -10.39
C ASP A 181 -32.97 -29.18 -11.26
N ASP A 182 -31.94 -28.37 -10.99
CA ASP A 182 -30.66 -28.43 -11.68
C ASP A 182 -29.91 -29.73 -11.38
N LEU A 183 -30.00 -30.26 -10.16
CA LEU A 183 -29.46 -31.58 -9.84
C LEU A 183 -30.21 -32.71 -10.54
N ASN A 184 -31.54 -32.61 -10.66
CA ASN A 184 -32.31 -33.60 -11.42
C ASN A 184 -31.90 -33.60 -12.90
N ILE A 185 -31.67 -32.42 -13.49
CA ILE A 185 -31.17 -32.28 -14.85
C ILE A 185 -29.74 -32.84 -14.95
N LEU A 186 -28.87 -32.51 -14.00
CA LEU A 186 -27.50 -33.02 -13.96
C LEU A 186 -27.48 -34.55 -13.87
N MET A 187 -28.23 -35.14 -12.95
CA MET A 187 -28.33 -36.60 -12.76
C MET A 187 -28.78 -37.31 -14.04
N SER A 188 -29.77 -36.75 -14.75
CA SER A 188 -30.22 -37.31 -16.03
C SER A 188 -29.15 -37.26 -17.12
N ARG A 189 -28.26 -36.26 -17.09
CA ARG A 189 -27.16 -36.09 -18.07
C ARG A 189 -25.96 -37.00 -17.82
N ILE A 190 -25.71 -37.37 -16.55
CA ILE A 190 -24.60 -38.25 -16.16
C ILE A 190 -25.05 -39.68 -15.85
N ASN A 191 -26.30 -40.02 -16.21
CA ASN A 191 -26.88 -41.36 -16.08
C ASN A 191 -26.88 -41.92 -14.64
N LEU A 192 -27.03 -41.04 -13.64
CA LEU A 192 -27.16 -41.42 -12.24
C LEU A 192 -28.63 -41.60 -11.87
N THR A 193 -28.96 -42.74 -11.26
CA THR A 193 -30.34 -43.11 -10.88
C THR A 193 -30.73 -42.64 -9.48
N SER A 194 -29.77 -42.41 -8.58
CA SER A 194 -30.01 -41.86 -7.25
C SER A 194 -28.73 -41.26 -6.67
N ILE A 195 -28.87 -40.21 -5.86
CA ILE A 195 -27.81 -39.63 -5.03
C ILE A 195 -28.35 -39.59 -3.60
N ASP A 196 -27.62 -40.15 -2.65
CA ASP A 196 -27.95 -40.05 -1.23
C ASP A 196 -27.52 -38.67 -0.73
N TRP A 197 -28.48 -37.74 -0.66
CA TRP A 197 -28.21 -36.33 -0.40
C TRP A 197 -28.98 -35.85 0.82
N ASN A 198 -28.30 -35.80 1.97
CA ASN A 198 -28.84 -35.30 3.23
C ASN A 198 -28.69 -33.78 3.31
N PHE A 199 -29.67 -33.03 2.80
CA PHE A 199 -29.74 -31.59 2.99
C PHE A 199 -30.42 -31.29 4.33
N ASP A 200 -29.65 -30.88 5.35
CA ASP A 200 -30.22 -30.33 6.57
C ASP A 200 -30.94 -29.01 6.21
N ARG A 201 -32.28 -29.00 6.34
CA ARG A 201 -33.16 -27.89 5.90
C ARG A 201 -32.88 -26.54 6.56
N ARG A 202 -31.93 -26.48 7.51
CA ARG A 202 -31.50 -25.25 8.19
C ARG A 202 -30.87 -24.20 7.25
N PHE A 203 -30.49 -24.57 6.02
CA PHE A 203 -29.90 -23.64 5.03
C PHE A 203 -30.84 -23.19 3.89
N SER A 204 -32.15 -23.45 3.95
CA SER A 204 -33.06 -22.87 2.95
C SER A 204 -33.11 -21.33 3.09
N THR A 205 -32.76 -20.63 2.02
CA THR A 205 -32.73 -19.16 1.85
C THR A 205 -34.13 -18.52 1.82
N GLY A 206 -35.12 -19.09 2.53
CA GLY A 206 -36.51 -18.64 2.52
C GLY A 206 -36.75 -17.25 3.08
N ARG A 207 -35.89 -16.75 3.99
CA ARG A 207 -35.93 -15.34 4.46
C ARG A 207 -35.55 -14.37 3.33
N THR A 208 -34.52 -14.70 2.56
CA THR A 208 -33.99 -13.89 1.45
C THR A 208 -35.00 -13.70 0.32
N ARG A 209 -35.81 -14.72 -0.03
CA ARG A 209 -36.73 -14.65 -1.19
C ARG A 209 -37.91 -13.69 -0.99
N LYS A 210 -38.44 -13.58 0.24
CA LYS A 210 -39.53 -12.63 0.57
C LYS A 210 -39.05 -11.20 0.73
N GLN A 211 -37.87 -10.98 1.31
CA GLN A 211 -37.27 -9.65 1.41
C GLN A 211 -36.72 -9.17 0.06
N TYR A 212 -36.20 -10.07 -0.79
CA TYR A 212 -35.86 -9.78 -2.19
C TYR A 212 -37.08 -9.27 -2.99
N GLN A 213 -38.27 -9.85 -2.79
CA GLN A 213 -39.49 -9.36 -3.42
C GLN A 213 -39.97 -8.00 -2.89
N SER A 214 -39.59 -7.58 -1.66
CA SER A 214 -39.89 -6.23 -1.16
C SER A 214 -38.88 -5.20 -1.66
N ILE A 215 -37.59 -5.54 -1.68
CA ILE A 215 -36.51 -4.73 -2.26
C ILE A 215 -36.76 -4.48 -3.75
N LYS A 216 -37.17 -5.51 -4.50
CA LYS A 216 -37.51 -5.40 -5.93
C LYS A 216 -38.73 -4.49 -6.19
N LYS A 217 -39.62 -4.31 -5.21
CA LYS A 217 -40.74 -3.37 -5.29
C LYS A 217 -40.32 -1.92 -5.02
N GLU A 218 -39.39 -1.67 -4.09
CA GLU A 218 -38.87 -0.32 -3.80
C GLU A 218 -38.04 0.26 -4.97
N THR A 219 -37.26 -0.57 -5.66
CA THR A 219 -36.49 -0.16 -6.85
C THR A 219 -37.35 0.10 -8.09
N CYS A 220 -38.62 -0.31 -8.10
CA CYS A 220 -39.54 -0.13 -9.23
C CYS A 220 -40.54 1.03 -9.05
N SER A 221 -40.42 1.81 -7.97
CA SER A 221 -41.36 2.91 -7.65
C SER A 221 -40.75 4.32 -7.74
N TYR A 222 -39.53 4.49 -8.25
CA TYR A 222 -39.01 5.81 -8.62
C TYR A 222 -39.33 6.10 -10.09
N PRO A 223 -39.93 7.27 -10.42
CA PRO A 223 -40.21 7.64 -11.81
C PRO A 223 -38.90 7.77 -12.61
N PRO A 224 -38.91 7.46 -13.92
CA PRO A 224 -37.73 7.52 -14.80
C PRO A 224 -37.36 8.96 -15.22
N ASP A 225 -37.68 9.96 -14.40
CA ASP A 225 -37.46 11.37 -14.73
C ASP A 225 -36.35 11.95 -13.87
N ASN A 226 -35.11 11.58 -14.19
CA ASN A 226 -33.90 12.41 -13.99
C ASN A 226 -32.64 11.79 -14.63
N ILE A 227 -32.80 10.98 -15.67
CA ILE A 227 -31.69 10.62 -16.57
C ILE A 227 -31.59 11.73 -17.64
N SER A 228 -31.19 12.94 -17.23
CA SER A 228 -30.90 14.04 -18.15
C SER A 228 -29.61 14.80 -17.81
N TYR A 229 -28.87 14.38 -16.78
CA TYR A 229 -27.60 15.00 -16.39
C TYR A 229 -26.34 14.29 -16.89
N LEU A 230 -26.45 13.27 -17.76
CA LEU A 230 -25.29 12.48 -18.22
C LEU A 230 -24.82 12.73 -19.67
N ASN A 231 -25.34 13.73 -20.38
CA ASN A 231 -24.93 13.98 -21.79
C ASN A 231 -24.65 15.45 -22.15
N LYS A 232 -24.13 16.26 -21.21
CA LYS A 232 -23.73 17.65 -21.52
C LYS A 232 -22.47 18.11 -20.78
N SER A 233 -21.36 17.41 -21.00
CA SER A 233 -20.01 17.93 -20.71
C SER A 233 -18.91 17.16 -21.44
N MET A 234 -19.13 16.86 -22.72
CA MET A 234 -18.03 16.61 -23.66
C MET A 234 -18.27 17.49 -24.88
N THR A 235 -17.75 18.71 -24.83
CA THR A 235 -17.17 19.49 -25.95
C THR A 235 -17.03 20.95 -25.56
N ASN A 236 -15.87 21.51 -25.95
CA ASN A 236 -15.48 22.92 -25.93
C ASN A 236 -14.98 23.50 -24.59
N ILE A 237 -13.70 23.23 -24.30
CA ILE A 237 -12.82 24.27 -23.75
C ILE A 237 -11.61 24.35 -24.68
N THR A 238 -11.74 25.18 -25.72
CA THR A 238 -10.60 25.73 -26.47
C THR A 238 -10.11 26.97 -25.75
N ASP A 239 -8.80 27.02 -25.55
CA ASP A 239 -7.95 28.18 -25.27
C ASP A 239 -8.57 29.31 -24.45
N THR A 240 -8.24 29.31 -23.15
CA THR A 240 -8.05 30.56 -22.41
C THR A 240 -6.99 30.33 -21.34
N SER A 241 -5.79 30.86 -21.59
CA SER A 241 -4.65 31.06 -20.69
C SER A 241 -4.76 30.38 -19.31
N ILE A 242 -4.24 29.16 -19.21
CA ILE A 242 -3.98 28.47 -17.94
C ILE A 242 -2.91 29.28 -17.20
N SER A 243 -3.31 30.06 -16.20
CA SER A 243 -2.40 30.41 -15.12
C SER A 243 -2.26 29.17 -14.23
N GLU A 244 -1.04 28.66 -14.14
CA GLU A 244 -0.64 27.45 -13.43
C GLU A 244 -1.02 27.49 -11.93
N LEU A 245 -2.20 27.00 -11.58
CA LEU A 245 -2.54 26.64 -10.20
C LEU A 245 -1.97 25.24 -9.93
N THR A 246 -0.67 25.16 -9.68
CA THR A 246 0.00 23.90 -9.33
C THR A 246 -0.24 23.59 -7.85
N HIS A 247 -0.57 22.34 -7.55
CA HIS A 247 -0.66 21.80 -6.18
C HIS A 247 0.69 21.82 -5.43
N ARG A 248 1.77 22.15 -6.12
CA ARG A 248 3.15 22.18 -5.61
C ARG A 248 3.43 23.47 -4.86
N LEU A 249 4.24 23.39 -3.82
CA LEU A 249 4.73 24.57 -3.12
C LEU A 249 5.69 25.38 -4.01
N PRO A 250 5.65 26.72 -3.94
CA PRO A 250 6.65 27.55 -4.60
C PRO A 250 8.06 27.32 -4.04
N THR A 251 9.07 27.43 -4.89
CA THR A 251 10.50 27.36 -4.50
C THR A 251 11.08 28.72 -4.08
N THR A 252 10.21 29.71 -3.88
CA THR A 252 10.58 31.08 -3.48
C THR A 252 11.06 31.15 -2.04
N VAL A 253 10.65 30.19 -1.20
CA VAL A 253 11.05 30.02 0.19
C VAL A 253 11.52 28.60 0.39
N ILE A 254 12.74 28.44 0.90
CA ILE A 254 13.36 27.13 1.11
C ILE A 254 13.66 26.97 2.61
N PRO A 255 13.16 25.92 3.28
CA PRO A 255 13.53 25.63 4.66
C PRO A 255 14.94 25.06 4.74
N SER A 256 15.63 25.36 5.84
CA SER A 256 17.00 24.89 6.10
C SER A 256 17.12 24.14 7.43
N HIS A 257 16.32 24.51 8.43
CA HIS A 257 16.32 23.88 9.75
C HIS A 257 14.93 24.00 10.40
N TYR A 258 14.43 22.92 10.99
CA TYR A 258 13.24 22.87 11.83
C TYR A 258 13.62 22.59 13.28
N GLN A 259 13.19 23.45 14.20
CA GLN A 259 13.24 23.19 15.64
C GLN A 259 11.82 22.85 16.07
N LEU A 260 11.57 21.56 16.28
CA LEU A 260 10.24 21.02 16.54
C LEU A 260 10.13 20.64 18.01
N TYR A 261 9.19 21.26 18.71
CA TYR A 261 8.80 20.90 20.06
C TYR A 261 7.39 20.30 20.04
N ILE A 262 7.22 19.09 20.59
CA ILE A 262 5.93 18.41 20.74
C ILE A 262 5.67 18.12 22.22
N ASP A 263 4.53 18.58 22.73
CA ASP A 263 4.07 18.29 24.08
C ASP A 263 2.93 17.27 24.04
N VAL A 264 3.21 16.08 24.54
CA VAL A 264 2.29 14.97 24.75
C VAL A 264 2.26 14.55 26.23
N GLY A 265 2.55 15.47 27.15
CA GLY A 265 2.59 15.20 28.59
C GLY A 265 1.26 14.70 29.16
N GLN A 266 0.14 14.94 28.46
CA GLN A 266 -1.19 14.42 28.77
C GLN A 266 -1.67 13.43 27.68
N LEU A 267 -0.84 12.45 27.35
CA LEU A 267 -1.07 11.48 26.26
C LEU A 267 -2.47 10.82 26.31
N GLU A 268 -3.00 10.56 27.51
CA GLU A 268 -4.34 10.03 27.79
C GLU A 268 -5.49 10.84 27.16
N GLN A 269 -5.30 12.14 26.93
CA GLN A 269 -6.29 13.00 26.31
C GLN A 269 -6.25 12.93 24.78
N TYR A 270 -5.23 12.30 24.21
CA TYR A 270 -4.97 12.25 22.77
C TYR A 270 -4.92 13.63 22.10
N LEU A 271 -4.43 14.61 22.85
CA LEU A 271 -4.16 15.96 22.39
C LEU A 271 -2.66 16.19 22.46
N PHE A 272 -2.16 17.02 21.56
CA PHE A 272 -0.80 17.49 21.64
C PHE A 272 -0.71 18.97 21.29
N GLN A 273 0.27 19.63 21.87
CA GLN A 273 0.64 20.99 21.55
C GLN A 273 1.99 20.97 20.86
N GLY A 274 2.23 21.90 19.95
CA GLY A 274 3.49 21.96 19.25
C GLY A 274 3.91 23.38 18.94
N THR A 275 5.23 23.53 18.88
CA THR A 275 5.89 24.73 18.38
C THR A 275 6.89 24.31 17.33
N VAL A 276 6.89 25.00 16.20
CA VAL A 276 7.89 24.81 15.15
C VAL A 276 8.51 26.15 14.79
N ASP A 277 9.83 26.23 14.93
CA ASP A 277 10.65 27.31 14.38
C ASP A 277 11.34 26.80 13.12
N ILE A 278 11.05 27.45 11.99
CA ILE A 278 11.58 27.09 10.68
C ILE A 278 12.54 28.18 10.23
N ASP A 279 13.83 27.88 10.18
CA ASP A 279 14.83 28.73 9.54
C ASP A 279 14.66 28.60 8.02
N ILE A 280 14.31 29.71 7.36
CA ILE A 280 13.98 29.77 5.94
C ILE A 280 14.88 30.75 5.19
N GLN A 281 15.17 30.42 3.94
CA GLN A 281 15.80 31.31 2.97
C GLN A 281 14.73 31.80 1.98
N VAL A 282 14.58 33.11 1.90
CA VAL A 282 13.69 33.79 0.94
C VAL A 282 14.51 34.22 -0.27
N ASN A 283 14.18 33.71 -1.44
CA ASN A 283 14.97 33.90 -2.67
C ASN A 283 14.56 35.14 -3.48
N GLU A 284 13.33 35.60 -3.32
CA GLU A 284 12.77 36.76 -4.03
C GLU A 284 11.87 37.59 -3.11
N ASN A 285 11.48 38.78 -3.54
CA ASN A 285 10.59 39.62 -2.73
C ASN A 285 9.18 39.01 -2.69
N ILE A 286 8.68 38.68 -1.49
CA ILE A 286 7.39 38.00 -1.29
C ILE A 286 6.48 38.78 -0.36
N ASN A 287 5.17 38.59 -0.51
CA ASN A 287 4.16 39.08 0.44
C ASN A 287 3.38 37.95 1.14
N LYS A 288 3.72 36.70 0.82
CA LYS A 288 3.09 35.50 1.38
C LYS A 288 4.08 34.34 1.42
N ILE A 289 3.87 33.45 2.40
CA ILE A 289 4.50 32.13 2.47
C ILE A 289 3.40 31.09 2.35
N ILE A 290 3.63 30.03 1.57
CA ILE A 290 2.71 28.90 1.41
C ILE A 290 3.44 27.65 1.90
N LEU A 291 2.80 26.88 2.78
CA LEU A 291 3.29 25.61 3.32
C LEU A 291 2.12 24.64 3.52
N ASN A 292 2.36 23.41 3.97
CA ASN A 292 1.33 22.40 4.21
C ASN A 292 0.93 22.33 5.69
N SER A 293 -0.37 22.19 5.93
CA SER A 293 -0.94 21.95 7.26
C SER A 293 -2.34 21.38 7.14
N VAL A 294 -2.62 20.28 7.83
CA VAL A 294 -3.92 19.57 7.80
C VAL A 294 -4.35 19.24 9.21
N ALA A 295 -5.61 19.54 9.56
CA ALA A 295 -6.22 19.21 10.85
C ALA A 295 -5.48 19.77 12.10
N LEU A 296 -4.62 20.77 11.93
CA LEU A 296 -3.94 21.49 13.01
C LEU A 296 -4.60 22.84 13.27
N ASN A 297 -4.77 23.17 14.55
CA ASN A 297 -5.24 24.49 14.98
C ASN A 297 -4.04 25.41 15.25
N ILE A 298 -3.68 26.22 14.26
CA ILE A 298 -2.60 27.20 14.39
C ILE A 298 -3.05 28.37 15.27
N THR A 299 -2.39 28.56 16.41
CA THR A 299 -2.74 29.59 17.40
C THR A 299 -1.92 30.86 17.26
N LYS A 300 -0.68 30.74 16.75
CA LYS A 300 0.24 31.87 16.62
C LYS A 300 1.18 31.66 15.45
N ILE A 301 1.47 32.74 14.72
CA ILE A 301 2.48 32.79 13.66
C ILE A 301 3.27 34.08 13.80
N GLU A 302 4.59 33.99 13.83
CA GLU A 302 5.50 35.14 13.84
C GLU A 302 6.61 34.92 12.82
N TYR A 303 7.00 35.96 12.09
CA TYR A 303 8.16 35.93 11.20
C TYR A 303 9.19 36.97 11.62
N GLN A 304 10.44 36.52 11.73
CA GLN A 304 11.59 37.36 12.05
C GLN A 304 12.61 37.28 10.92
N GLY A 305 12.81 38.38 10.18
CA GLY A 305 13.87 38.49 9.19
C GLY A 305 15.23 38.84 9.82
N ASN A 306 16.32 38.66 9.07
CA ASN A 306 17.70 38.97 9.51
C ASN A 306 17.91 40.39 10.09
N ASN A 307 17.11 41.39 9.68
CA ASN A 307 17.19 42.75 10.21
C ASN A 307 16.51 42.93 11.59
N SER A 308 16.11 41.84 12.26
CA SER A 308 15.40 41.83 13.56
C SER A 308 14.05 42.55 13.58
N VAL A 309 13.52 42.97 12.43
CA VAL A 309 12.17 43.52 12.31
C VAL A 309 11.20 42.35 12.23
N SER A 310 10.43 42.12 13.29
CA SER A 310 9.30 41.19 13.26
C SER A 310 8.26 41.73 12.28
N SER A 311 7.97 40.99 11.21
CA SER A 311 6.90 41.35 10.29
C SER A 311 5.56 40.89 10.86
N ILE A 312 4.57 41.78 10.85
CA ILE A 312 3.23 41.48 11.35
C ILE A 312 2.51 40.59 10.33
N VAL A 313 2.14 39.38 10.76
CA VAL A 313 1.27 38.49 10.00
C VAL A 313 -0.10 39.17 9.85
N ASN A 314 -0.58 39.26 8.61
CA ASN A 314 -1.84 39.92 8.29
C ASN A 314 -3.01 38.95 8.46
N GLY A 315 -3.67 39.01 9.62
CA GLY A 315 -4.87 38.22 9.90
C GLY A 315 -4.60 36.74 10.15
N LEU A 316 -5.66 35.93 10.07
CA LEU A 316 -5.59 34.47 10.22
C LEU A 316 -5.03 33.83 8.94
N PRO A 317 -4.30 32.72 9.05
CA PRO A 317 -3.85 31.96 7.88
C PRO A 317 -5.03 31.51 7.00
N GLU A 318 -4.84 31.55 5.68
CA GLU A 318 -5.82 31.09 4.69
C GLU A 318 -5.57 29.63 4.34
N PHE A 319 -6.54 28.76 4.61
CA PHE A 319 -6.45 27.33 4.32
C PHE A 319 -7.04 27.00 2.95
N ASN A 320 -6.31 26.22 2.17
CA ASN A 320 -6.78 25.58 0.95
C ASN A 320 -6.88 24.08 1.18
N GLU A 321 -8.06 23.60 1.55
CA GLU A 321 -8.30 22.18 1.84
C GLU A 321 -8.06 21.28 0.63
N GLY A 322 -8.30 21.76 -0.60
CA GLY A 322 -8.16 20.95 -1.82
C GLY A 322 -6.71 20.61 -2.16
N TYR A 323 -5.75 21.44 -1.72
CA TYR A 323 -4.32 21.20 -1.90
C TYR A 323 -3.58 20.99 -0.58
N GLU A 324 -4.29 20.93 0.54
CA GLU A 324 -3.71 20.74 1.89
C GLU A 324 -2.64 21.80 2.23
N GLN A 325 -2.90 23.04 1.82
CA GLN A 325 -1.97 24.17 1.97
C GLN A 325 -2.53 25.23 2.92
N VAL A 326 -1.62 25.96 3.55
CA VAL A 326 -1.89 27.15 4.35
C VAL A 326 -1.07 28.32 3.81
N THR A 327 -1.73 29.45 3.59
CA THR A 327 -1.12 30.69 3.11
C THR A 327 -1.04 31.71 4.24
N ILE A 328 0.18 32.15 4.53
CA ILE A 328 0.50 33.17 5.53
C ILE A 328 0.79 34.46 4.77
N LYS A 329 -0.04 35.49 4.96
CA LYS A 329 0.13 36.81 4.32
C LYS A 329 0.81 37.78 5.27
N PHE A 330 1.68 38.63 4.73
CA PHE A 330 2.39 39.66 5.50
C PHE A 330 1.86 41.05 5.14
N THR A 331 1.79 41.94 6.13
CA THR A 331 1.38 43.34 5.90
C THR A 331 2.44 44.14 5.15
N GLN A 332 3.70 43.74 5.24
CA GLN A 332 4.84 44.31 4.54
C GLN A 332 5.53 43.22 3.71
N ALA A 333 6.10 43.62 2.58
CA ALA A 333 6.85 42.71 1.73
C ALA A 333 8.13 42.25 2.44
N ILE A 334 8.42 40.96 2.35
CA ILE A 334 9.64 40.33 2.87
C ILE A 334 10.67 40.33 1.74
N ASN A 335 11.77 41.05 1.96
CA ASN A 335 12.89 41.08 1.03
C ASN A 335 13.67 39.75 1.05
N PRO A 336 14.40 39.43 -0.02
CA PRO A 336 15.29 38.27 -0.06
C PRO A 336 16.28 38.24 1.10
N GLY A 337 16.52 37.06 1.66
CA GLY A 337 17.41 36.85 2.80
C GLY A 337 16.94 35.73 3.73
N ASN A 338 17.68 35.51 4.82
CA ASN A 338 17.29 34.52 5.82
C ASN A 338 16.28 35.12 6.81
N GLY A 339 15.43 34.25 7.33
CA GLY A 339 14.54 34.57 8.44
C GLY A 339 14.07 33.30 9.15
N ARG A 340 13.29 33.49 10.19
CA ARG A 340 12.70 32.43 11.01
C ARG A 340 11.19 32.60 11.05
N LEU A 341 10.48 31.51 10.76
CA LEU A 341 9.03 31.40 10.90
C LEU A 341 8.73 30.59 12.16
N HIS A 342 8.11 31.24 13.14
CA HIS A 342 7.67 30.62 14.38
C HIS A 342 6.17 30.34 14.31
N ILE A 343 5.77 29.10 14.60
CA ILE A 343 4.37 28.67 14.57
C ILE A 343 4.05 27.88 15.83
N GLU A 344 3.00 28.30 16.54
CA GLU A 344 2.39 27.53 17.63
C GLU A 344 1.09 26.90 17.14
N PHE A 345 0.86 25.65 17.49
CA PHE A 345 -0.30 24.90 17.05
C PHE A 345 -0.76 23.85 18.07
N ASN A 346 -2.01 23.44 17.95
CA ASN A 346 -2.58 22.32 18.68
C ASN A 346 -3.08 21.27 17.69
N GLY A 347 -2.93 19.99 18.03
CA GLY A 347 -3.41 18.88 17.23
C GLY A 347 -4.09 17.81 18.07
N ILE A 348 -4.76 16.91 17.37
CA ILE A 348 -5.36 15.70 17.94
C ILE A 348 -4.51 14.54 17.46
N ILE A 349 -4.10 13.67 18.38
CA ILE A 349 -3.44 12.42 18.01
C ILE A 349 -4.49 11.56 17.30
N SER A 350 -4.26 11.29 16.02
CA SER A 350 -5.22 10.68 15.11
C SER A 350 -5.54 9.23 15.47
N GLU A 351 -6.73 8.76 15.08
CA GLU A 351 -7.07 7.33 15.07
C GLU A 351 -6.78 6.68 13.71
N GLN A 352 -6.40 7.49 12.72
CA GLN A 352 -5.98 7.02 11.41
C GLN A 352 -4.52 6.59 11.51
N LEU A 353 -4.14 5.48 10.88
CA LEU A 353 -2.79 4.89 10.98
C LEU A 353 -1.70 5.69 10.22
N HIS A 354 -1.86 7.01 10.12
CA HIS A 354 -0.96 7.96 9.46
C HIS A 354 -0.97 9.32 10.18
N GLY A 355 -0.02 10.19 9.85
CA GLY A 355 0.22 11.42 10.60
C GLY A 355 0.80 11.12 11.97
N PHE A 356 0.44 11.90 13.00
CA PHE A 356 0.73 11.55 14.39
C PHE A 356 -0.49 10.88 15.01
N TYR A 357 -0.39 9.59 15.30
CA TYR A 357 -1.54 8.74 15.60
C TYR A 357 -1.34 7.83 16.81
N ARG A 358 -2.47 7.32 17.31
CA ARG A 358 -2.55 6.51 18.54
C ARG A 358 -2.23 5.05 18.24
N THR A 359 -1.51 4.43 19.14
CA THR A 359 -1.28 2.98 19.12
C THR A 359 -1.76 2.36 20.43
N LYS A 360 -2.25 1.13 20.38
CA LYS A 360 -2.67 0.40 21.57
C LYS A 360 -2.14 -1.04 21.54
N ASP A 361 -1.17 -1.33 22.41
CA ASP A 361 -0.79 -2.71 22.70
C ASP A 361 -1.27 -3.10 24.10
N ASN A 362 -2.08 -4.16 24.23
CA ASN A 362 -2.56 -4.69 25.51
C ASN A 362 -3.17 -3.65 26.47
N ASN A 363 -3.97 -2.71 25.94
CA ASN A 363 -4.55 -1.56 26.66
C ASN A 363 -3.53 -0.52 27.19
N GLN A 364 -2.26 -0.60 26.80
CA GLN A 364 -1.29 0.46 27.06
C GLN A 364 -1.38 1.51 25.95
N ILE A 365 -1.41 2.78 26.35
CA ILE A 365 -1.54 3.90 25.44
C ILE A 365 -0.16 4.27 24.88
N GLY A 366 -0.11 4.42 23.56
CA GLY A 366 1.04 4.94 22.85
C GLY A 366 0.63 5.89 21.73
N ALA A 367 1.63 6.52 21.13
CA ALA A 367 1.49 7.27 19.90
C ALA A 367 2.76 7.14 19.06
N CYS A 368 2.60 7.15 17.74
CA CYS A 368 3.70 7.14 16.80
C CYS A 368 3.36 7.94 15.54
N THR A 369 4.36 8.10 14.68
CA THR A 369 4.26 8.84 13.44
C THR A 369 4.33 7.91 12.23
N GLN A 370 3.53 8.18 11.20
CA GLN A 370 3.71 7.65 9.84
C GLN A 370 3.46 8.79 8.85
N PHE A 371 4.53 9.32 8.25
CA PHE A 371 4.46 10.56 7.48
C PHE A 371 4.55 10.39 5.97
N GLU A 372 4.97 9.23 5.46
CA GLU A 372 4.92 8.99 4.03
C GLU A 372 3.49 8.82 3.52
N PRO A 373 3.13 9.41 2.35
CA PRO A 373 3.96 10.24 1.46
C PRO A 373 3.97 11.74 1.79
N GLY A 374 3.02 12.22 2.59
CA GLY A 374 2.83 13.64 2.87
C GLY A 374 1.91 13.88 4.04
N TYR A 375 2.07 13.10 5.10
CA TYR A 375 1.29 13.21 6.34
C TYR A 375 2.03 13.92 7.47
N ALA A 376 3.27 14.39 7.27
CA ALA A 376 3.97 15.22 8.25
C ALA A 376 3.18 16.52 8.53
N ARG A 377 2.50 17.05 7.50
CA ARG A 377 1.55 18.18 7.60
C ARG A 377 0.38 17.98 8.57
N GLN A 378 0.10 16.75 9.00
CA GLN A 378 -0.92 16.44 10.02
C GLN A 378 -0.36 16.48 11.45
N ALA A 379 0.97 16.53 11.60
CA ALA A 379 1.64 16.57 12.89
C ALA A 379 2.25 17.95 13.18
N PHE A 380 2.76 18.64 12.17
CA PHE A 380 3.24 20.01 12.30
C PHE A 380 3.18 20.75 10.95
N PRO A 381 2.96 22.08 10.93
CA PRO A 381 2.99 22.85 9.69
C PRO A 381 4.41 22.85 9.09
N CYS A 382 4.55 22.43 7.82
CA CYS A 382 5.86 22.30 7.17
C CYS A 382 5.80 22.38 5.64
N PHE A 383 6.95 22.50 4.99
CA PHE A 383 7.09 22.38 3.54
C PHE A 383 7.12 20.89 3.17
N ASP A 384 5.94 20.28 3.08
CA ASP A 384 5.78 18.82 3.09
C ASP A 384 5.86 18.20 1.69
N GLU A 385 6.99 18.44 1.01
CA GLU A 385 7.38 17.75 -0.21
C GLU A 385 8.82 17.26 -0.08
N PRO A 386 9.18 16.07 -0.61
CA PRO A 386 10.52 15.51 -0.47
C PRO A 386 11.66 16.41 -0.98
N LEU A 387 11.37 17.35 -1.88
CA LEU A 387 12.30 18.35 -2.40
C LEU A 387 12.84 19.31 -1.32
N PHE A 388 12.04 19.62 -0.30
CA PHE A 388 12.39 20.61 0.72
C PHE A 388 13.14 19.96 1.90
N LYS A 389 14.31 19.37 1.62
CA LYS A 389 15.14 18.75 2.66
C LYS A 389 15.69 19.80 3.63
N ALA A 390 15.70 19.48 4.91
CA ALA A 390 16.19 20.34 5.98
C ALA A 390 16.74 19.52 7.16
N LYS A 391 17.41 20.20 8.11
CA LYS A 391 17.78 19.60 9.39
C LYS A 391 16.62 19.66 10.38
N PHE A 392 16.53 18.71 11.30
CA PHE A 392 15.51 18.68 12.34
C PHE A 392 16.17 18.57 13.72
N THR A 393 15.76 19.43 14.65
CA THR A 393 16.07 19.30 16.07
C THR A 393 14.76 19.10 16.80
N ILE A 394 14.57 17.90 17.36
CA ILE A 394 13.30 17.47 17.92
C ILE A 394 13.40 17.46 19.44
N SER A 395 12.39 18.00 20.09
CA SER A 395 12.21 17.98 21.54
C SER A 395 10.82 17.51 21.88
N ILE A 396 10.70 16.55 22.78
CA ILE A 396 9.42 15.93 23.13
C ILE A 396 9.24 15.96 24.63
N ARG A 397 8.12 16.53 25.07
CA ARG A 397 7.66 16.41 26.45
C ARG A 397 6.68 15.25 26.56
N ALA A 398 7.03 14.23 27.32
CA ALA A 398 6.25 13.00 27.43
C ALA A 398 6.20 12.46 28.87
N PRO A 399 5.25 11.55 29.20
CA PRO A 399 5.19 10.89 30.50
C PRO A 399 6.49 10.11 30.82
N LYS A 400 7.02 10.25 32.04
CA LYS A 400 8.31 9.66 32.45
C LYS A 400 8.40 8.15 32.36
N HIS A 401 7.28 7.46 32.49
CA HIS A 401 7.22 6.00 32.52
C HIS A 401 7.15 5.38 31.12
N LEU A 402 7.05 6.19 30.07
CA LEU A 402 7.00 5.74 28.68
C LEU A 402 8.35 5.98 28.00
N THR A 403 8.70 5.03 27.13
CA THR A 403 9.83 5.19 26.21
C THR A 403 9.50 6.27 25.19
N THR A 404 10.44 7.18 24.94
CA THR A 404 10.30 8.27 23.96
C THR A 404 11.48 8.19 22.99
N LEU A 405 11.18 7.92 21.72
CA LEU A 405 12.16 7.72 20.65
C LEU A 405 11.98 8.76 19.55
N SER A 406 13.06 9.06 18.84
CA SER A 406 13.05 9.83 17.59
C SER A 406 14.20 9.38 16.67
N ASN A 407 14.36 10.02 15.51
CA ASN A 407 15.38 9.73 14.50
C ASN A 407 16.80 9.67 15.09
N MET A 408 17.14 10.62 15.97
CA MET A 408 18.48 10.80 16.55
C MET A 408 18.56 10.28 17.99
N PRO A 409 19.76 10.04 18.55
CA PRO A 409 19.91 9.75 19.97
C PRO A 409 19.46 10.91 20.86
N ILE A 410 19.09 10.58 22.10
CA ILE A 410 18.77 11.58 23.14
C ILE A 410 20.06 12.30 23.50
N LYS A 411 20.08 13.61 23.27
CA LYS A 411 21.17 14.52 23.64
C LYS A 411 21.09 14.90 25.11
N SER A 412 19.89 15.22 25.57
CA SER A 412 19.64 15.64 26.95
C SER A 412 18.23 15.24 27.38
N GLN A 413 18.04 15.01 28.68
CA GLN A 413 16.73 14.82 29.25
C GLN A 413 16.63 15.58 30.57
N ARG A 414 15.49 16.22 30.83
CA ARG A 414 15.23 16.93 32.08
C ARG A 414 13.84 16.63 32.60
N ASN A 415 13.74 16.44 33.91
CA ASN A 415 12.46 16.34 34.58
C ASN A 415 11.69 17.66 34.42
N ASP A 416 10.41 17.56 34.08
CA ASP A 416 9.48 18.68 34.06
C ASP A 416 8.29 18.31 34.96
N GLY A 417 8.37 18.72 36.23
CA GLY A 417 7.46 18.26 37.27
C GLY A 417 7.62 16.78 37.63
N ASP A 418 6.61 16.22 38.31
CA ASP A 418 6.69 14.87 38.87
C ASP A 418 6.44 13.76 37.83
N HIS A 419 5.61 14.03 36.83
CA HIS A 419 5.08 13.00 35.92
C HIS A 419 5.63 13.05 34.48
N THR A 420 6.26 14.15 34.07
CA THR A 420 6.72 14.37 32.69
C THR A 420 8.23 14.63 32.61
N CYS A 421 8.82 14.29 31.46
CA CYS A 421 10.20 14.57 31.12
C CYS A 421 10.25 15.21 29.74
N ILE A 422 11.19 16.13 29.55
CA ILE A 422 11.50 16.72 28.25
C ILE A 422 12.75 16.04 27.73
N TYR A 423 12.62 15.38 26.58
CA TYR A 423 13.69 14.69 25.87
C TYR A 423 14.11 15.55 24.69
N GLU A 424 15.37 15.94 24.64
CA GLU A 424 15.97 16.67 23.52
C GLU A 424 16.85 15.71 22.73
N PHE A 425 16.59 15.61 21.43
CA PHE A 425 17.33 14.74 20.52
C PHE A 425 18.42 15.53 19.77
N ASP A 426 19.48 14.85 19.37
CA ASP A 426 20.50 15.46 18.51
C ASP A 426 19.90 15.92 17.17
N THR A 427 20.56 16.90 16.52
CA THR A 427 20.10 17.42 15.23
C THR A 427 20.37 16.40 14.12
N THR A 428 19.36 16.15 13.28
CA THR A 428 19.48 15.23 12.14
C THR A 428 20.42 15.79 11.06
N PRO A 429 20.94 14.94 10.17
CA PRO A 429 21.37 15.38 8.84
C PRO A 429 20.24 16.04 8.05
N ILE A 430 20.56 16.59 6.89
CA ILE A 430 19.57 17.11 5.95
C ILE A 430 18.73 15.95 5.41
N MET A 431 17.42 15.98 5.64
CA MET A 431 16.47 14.94 5.24
C MET A 431 15.10 15.53 4.89
N SER A 432 14.23 14.74 4.27
CA SER A 432 12.87 15.14 3.92
C SER A 432 11.90 15.02 5.12
N THR A 433 10.79 15.77 5.09
CA THR A 433 9.79 15.79 6.18
C THR A 433 9.14 14.44 6.45
N TYR A 434 8.93 13.63 5.42
CA TYR A 434 8.29 12.30 5.55
C TYR A 434 9.11 11.29 6.38
N LEU A 435 10.40 11.56 6.58
CA LEU A 435 11.31 10.73 7.37
C LEU A 435 11.37 11.10 8.85
N VAL A 436 10.78 12.23 9.24
CA VAL A 436 10.68 12.62 10.65
C VAL A 436 9.86 11.58 11.38
N ALA A 437 10.40 11.05 12.48
CA ALA A 437 9.68 10.07 13.30
C ALA A 437 9.88 10.29 14.79
N TYR A 438 8.84 9.95 15.54
CA TYR A 438 8.90 9.81 16.98
C TYR A 438 7.84 8.83 17.48
N VAL A 439 8.19 8.10 18.54
CA VAL A 439 7.33 7.09 19.16
C VAL A 439 7.34 7.28 20.66
N ILE A 440 6.14 7.25 21.26
CA ILE A 440 5.91 7.33 22.70
C ILE A 440 5.09 6.11 23.10
N GLY A 441 5.59 5.29 24.02
CA GLY A 441 4.85 4.12 24.51
C GLY A 441 5.68 3.21 25.40
N ALA A 442 5.11 2.10 25.81
CA ALA A 442 5.79 1.11 26.64
C ALA A 442 6.45 0.03 25.77
N TYR A 443 7.78 0.00 25.79
CA TYR A 443 8.57 -0.92 24.99
C TYR A 443 9.73 -1.47 25.80
N ASP A 444 10.03 -2.76 25.58
CA ASP A 444 11.33 -3.35 25.91
C ASP A 444 12.22 -3.27 24.68
N TYR A 445 13.53 -3.47 24.84
CA TYR A 445 14.42 -3.60 23.69
C TYR A 445 15.55 -4.62 23.91
N VAL A 446 16.08 -5.09 22.79
CA VAL A 446 17.36 -5.80 22.71
C VAL A 446 18.35 -4.92 21.95
N GLU A 447 19.64 -5.02 22.26
CA GLU A 447 20.67 -4.12 21.74
C GLU A 447 21.94 -4.87 21.32
N THR A 448 22.60 -4.40 20.27
CA THR A 448 23.94 -4.79 19.85
C THR A 448 24.64 -3.63 19.15
N HIS A 449 25.88 -3.84 18.69
CA HIS A 449 26.57 -2.95 17.76
C HIS A 449 26.97 -3.74 16.51
N ASP A 450 27.03 -3.07 15.36
CA ASP A 450 27.60 -3.64 14.13
C ASP A 450 29.15 -3.57 14.14
N SER A 451 29.80 -4.06 13.08
CA SER A 451 31.26 -4.01 12.94
C SER A 451 31.81 -2.58 12.74
N ASN A 452 30.97 -1.61 12.40
CA ASN A 452 31.32 -0.20 12.29
C ASN A 452 31.00 0.59 13.57
N ASN A 453 30.61 -0.09 14.66
CA ASN A 453 30.24 0.48 15.95
C ASN A 453 28.99 1.39 15.90
N VAL A 454 28.06 1.12 14.97
CA VAL A 454 26.71 1.69 15.00
C VAL A 454 25.88 0.95 16.04
N GLN A 455 25.23 1.68 16.94
CA GLN A 455 24.33 1.09 17.93
C GLN A 455 23.04 0.61 17.25
N ILE A 456 22.66 -0.64 17.46
CA ILE A 456 21.45 -1.22 16.91
C ILE A 456 20.53 -1.63 18.06
N ARG A 457 19.28 -1.18 18.03
CA ARG A 457 18.26 -1.62 19.00
C ARG A 457 17.00 -2.08 18.29
N VAL A 458 16.38 -3.14 18.80
CA VAL A 458 15.06 -3.58 18.37
C VAL A 458 14.10 -3.43 19.54
N TYR A 459 13.19 -2.47 19.43
CA TYR A 459 12.12 -2.20 20.38
C TYR A 459 10.92 -3.09 20.09
N THR A 460 10.40 -3.68 21.15
CA THR A 460 9.27 -4.60 21.10
C THR A 460 8.26 -4.21 22.18
N PRO A 461 6.97 -4.49 22.00
CA PRO A 461 6.04 -4.38 23.10
C PRO A 461 6.49 -5.20 24.30
N VAL A 462 6.16 -4.73 25.51
CA VAL A 462 6.66 -5.30 26.76
C VAL A 462 6.37 -6.81 26.83
N GLY A 463 7.38 -7.58 27.21
CA GLY A 463 7.29 -9.05 27.29
C GLY A 463 7.54 -9.81 25.99
N LYS A 464 7.78 -9.12 24.86
CA LYS A 464 8.11 -9.74 23.56
C LYS A 464 9.59 -9.62 23.16
N LYS A 465 10.46 -9.10 24.03
CA LYS A 465 11.88 -8.75 23.72
C LYS A 465 12.68 -9.83 22.98
N GLU A 466 12.54 -11.09 23.38
CA GLU A 466 13.28 -12.21 22.79
C GLU A 466 12.93 -12.43 21.32
N ARG A 467 11.72 -12.01 20.90
CA ARG A 467 11.28 -12.11 19.51
C ARG A 467 11.96 -11.09 18.59
N GLY A 468 12.55 -10.03 19.15
CA GLY A 468 13.32 -9.03 18.40
C GLY A 468 14.74 -9.47 18.05
N LEU A 469 15.24 -10.58 18.62
CA LEU A 469 16.62 -11.03 18.43
C LEU A 469 16.94 -11.38 16.97
N PHE A 470 16.02 -12.01 16.24
CA PHE A 470 16.27 -12.35 14.85
C PHE A 470 16.50 -11.10 13.97
N ALA A 471 15.65 -10.08 14.13
CA ALA A 471 15.80 -8.80 13.45
C ALA A 471 17.10 -8.12 13.87
N LEU A 472 17.42 -8.08 15.18
CA LEU A 472 18.64 -7.47 15.71
C LEU A 472 19.91 -8.06 15.05
N HIS A 473 19.99 -9.40 14.99
CA HIS A 473 21.12 -10.10 14.40
C HIS A 473 21.19 -9.93 12.89
N THR A 474 20.04 -9.86 12.22
CA THR A 474 19.96 -9.63 10.77
C THR A 474 20.44 -8.22 10.43
N THR A 475 19.96 -7.19 11.15
CA THR A 475 20.43 -5.80 10.99
C THR A 475 21.94 -5.69 11.20
N ALA A 476 22.50 -6.34 12.22
CA ALA A 476 23.93 -6.29 12.51
C ALA A 476 24.82 -6.89 11.40
N LYS A 477 24.28 -7.76 10.54
CA LYS A 477 24.98 -8.32 9.38
C LYS A 477 24.76 -7.49 8.11
N ILE A 478 23.55 -6.99 7.91
CA ILE A 478 23.17 -6.25 6.69
C ILE A 478 23.77 -4.84 6.66
N LEU A 479 23.79 -4.14 7.80
CA LEU A 479 24.24 -2.74 7.83
C LEU A 479 25.70 -2.57 7.37
N PRO A 480 26.67 -3.41 7.81
CA PRO A 480 28.02 -3.41 7.25
C PRO A 480 28.08 -3.80 5.77
N PHE A 481 27.28 -4.78 5.34
CA PHE A 481 27.22 -5.20 3.94
C PHE A 481 26.81 -4.05 3.03
N TYR A 482 25.77 -3.28 3.38
CA TYR A 482 25.37 -2.11 2.62
C TYR A 482 26.42 -1.00 2.63
N ALA A 483 27.06 -0.77 3.78
CA ALA A 483 28.15 0.22 3.85
C ALA A 483 29.31 -0.13 2.88
N GLU A 484 29.66 -1.40 2.77
CA GLU A 484 30.68 -1.88 1.83
C GLU A 484 30.20 -1.83 0.38
N TYR A 485 29.02 -2.36 0.09
CA TYR A 485 28.47 -2.44 -1.26
C TYR A 485 28.27 -1.04 -1.86
N PHE A 486 27.73 -0.10 -1.09
CA PHE A 486 27.51 1.29 -1.51
C PHE A 486 28.72 2.19 -1.36
N GLY A 487 29.81 1.72 -0.76
CA GLY A 487 31.02 2.52 -0.55
C GLY A 487 30.82 3.75 0.35
N ILE A 488 29.70 3.82 1.08
CA ILE A 488 29.31 4.93 1.95
C ILE A 488 28.87 4.34 3.29
N LYS A 489 29.52 4.75 4.38
CA LYS A 489 29.14 4.33 5.73
C LYS A 489 27.75 4.83 6.11
N TYR A 490 27.06 4.09 6.96
CA TYR A 490 25.84 4.57 7.59
C TYR A 490 26.12 5.87 8.37
N PRO A 491 25.39 6.97 8.12
CA PRO A 491 25.79 8.30 8.61
C PRO A 491 25.37 8.61 10.04
N LEU A 492 24.46 7.82 10.64
CA LEU A 492 24.00 8.05 12.02
C LEU A 492 24.74 7.14 13.01
N SER A 493 24.78 7.55 14.27
CA SER A 493 25.42 6.77 15.35
C SER A 493 24.57 5.58 15.83
N LYS A 494 23.29 5.56 15.49
CA LYS A 494 22.34 4.51 15.89
C LYS A 494 21.30 4.23 14.81
N VAL A 495 20.79 3.01 14.80
CA VAL A 495 19.59 2.60 14.09
C VAL A 495 18.68 1.82 15.03
N ASP A 496 17.48 2.34 15.24
CA ASP A 496 16.45 1.68 16.03
C ASP A 496 15.41 1.08 15.09
N LEU A 497 14.98 -0.15 15.35
CA LEU A 497 13.82 -0.77 14.70
C LEU A 497 12.74 -0.95 15.78
N ILE A 498 11.50 -0.61 15.51
CA ILE A 498 10.41 -0.72 16.50
C ILE A 498 9.19 -1.44 15.93
N ALA A 499 8.76 -2.47 16.66
CA ALA A 499 7.54 -3.22 16.37
C ALA A 499 6.32 -2.50 16.97
N ILE A 500 5.40 -2.06 16.12
CA ILE A 500 4.18 -1.34 16.46
C ILE A 500 2.98 -2.25 16.16
N ALA A 501 2.08 -2.40 17.14
CA ALA A 501 0.92 -3.30 17.04
C ALA A 501 -0.09 -2.86 15.97
N ASP A 502 -0.45 -1.58 15.95
CA ASP A 502 -1.43 -1.01 15.02
C ASP A 502 -0.69 -0.20 13.94
N PHE A 503 0.08 -0.86 13.07
CA PHE A 503 0.80 -0.20 11.98
C PHE A 503 0.07 -0.42 10.64
N GLY A 504 -0.28 0.66 9.93
CA GLY A 504 -1.10 0.59 8.72
C GLY A 504 -0.36 0.09 7.47
N SER A 505 0.97 0.24 7.46
CA SER A 505 1.87 -0.25 6.41
C SER A 505 2.62 -1.50 6.86
N GLY A 506 3.49 -2.07 6.02
CA GLY A 506 4.37 -3.15 6.44
C GLY A 506 5.48 -2.66 7.37
N ALA A 507 6.27 -1.72 6.87
CA ALA A 507 7.29 -0.99 7.59
C ALA A 507 7.47 0.40 6.99
N MET A 508 8.34 1.21 7.60
CA MET A 508 8.68 2.56 7.16
C MET A 508 10.11 2.88 7.60
N GLU A 509 10.89 3.42 6.66
CA GLU A 509 12.35 3.54 6.73
C GLU A 509 12.87 4.74 7.54
N ASN A 510 12.04 5.31 8.42
CA ASN A 510 12.31 6.62 9.02
C ASN A 510 13.76 6.69 9.54
N TRP A 511 14.51 7.71 9.14
CA TRP A 511 15.98 7.68 9.25
C TRP A 511 16.43 7.54 10.71
N GLY A 512 17.03 6.38 11.04
CA GLY A 512 17.48 6.06 12.40
C GLY A 512 16.41 5.52 13.36
N LEU A 513 15.12 5.49 12.98
CA LEU A 513 14.01 4.93 13.76
C LEU A 513 13.01 4.22 12.82
N ILE A 514 13.39 3.07 12.29
CA ILE A 514 12.57 2.26 11.38
C ILE A 514 11.35 1.74 12.15
N THR A 515 10.15 2.01 11.66
CA THR A 515 8.89 1.53 12.27
C THR A 515 8.36 0.34 11.47
N SER A 516 7.79 -0.66 12.13
CA SER A 516 7.31 -1.87 11.46
C SER A 516 6.12 -2.48 12.19
N HIS A 517 5.21 -3.09 11.44
CA HIS A 517 4.17 -3.93 12.04
C HIS A 517 4.80 -5.15 12.73
N GLU A 518 4.25 -5.60 13.86
CA GLU A 518 4.85 -6.68 14.66
C GLU A 518 5.17 -7.94 13.86
N THR A 519 4.32 -8.31 12.90
CA THR A 519 4.48 -9.52 12.07
C THR A 519 5.70 -9.48 11.17
N TYR A 520 6.20 -8.28 10.84
CA TYR A 520 7.32 -8.06 9.93
C TYR A 520 8.64 -7.77 10.63
N LEU A 521 8.64 -7.76 11.97
CA LEU A 521 9.86 -7.55 12.77
C LEU A 521 10.10 -8.64 13.82
N LEU A 522 9.04 -9.24 14.37
CA LEU A 522 9.15 -10.17 15.49
C LEU A 522 9.11 -11.64 15.04
N VAL A 523 10.09 -12.42 15.51
CA VAL A 523 10.20 -13.86 15.24
C VAL A 523 10.14 -14.66 16.53
N ASP A 524 9.14 -15.53 16.64
CA ASP A 524 9.08 -16.55 17.68
C ASP A 524 9.85 -17.79 17.21
N SER A 525 10.96 -18.10 17.87
CA SER A 525 11.82 -19.24 17.50
C SER A 525 11.10 -20.59 17.44
N GLN A 526 10.03 -20.79 18.22
CA GLN A 526 9.29 -22.06 18.31
C GLN A 526 8.10 -22.13 17.35
N ASN A 527 7.50 -20.99 17.00
CA ASN A 527 6.20 -20.94 16.32
C ASN A 527 6.23 -20.28 14.94
N THR A 528 7.19 -19.39 14.67
CA THR A 528 7.29 -18.70 13.38
C THR A 528 7.80 -19.64 12.30
N THR A 529 7.08 -19.72 11.19
CA THR A 529 7.44 -20.55 10.03
C THR A 529 8.73 -20.06 9.37
N GLN A 530 9.35 -20.92 8.56
CA GLN A 530 10.55 -20.53 7.81
C GLN A 530 10.25 -19.41 6.80
N GLU A 531 9.09 -19.47 6.13
CA GLU A 531 8.61 -18.45 5.19
C GLU A 531 8.54 -17.07 5.86
N THR A 532 7.88 -16.95 7.02
CA THR A 532 7.80 -15.68 7.75
C THR A 532 9.17 -15.21 8.25
N LYS A 533 10.09 -16.11 8.61
CA LYS A 533 11.47 -15.71 8.95
C LYS A 533 12.21 -15.10 7.76
N GLN A 534 12.02 -15.63 6.57
CA GLN A 534 12.60 -15.09 5.34
C GLN A 534 11.98 -13.73 5.00
N GLU A 535 10.67 -13.60 5.14
CA GLU A 535 9.94 -12.34 4.96
C GLU A 535 10.42 -11.25 5.92
N VAL A 536 10.54 -11.55 7.22
CA VAL A 536 11.12 -10.61 8.21
C VAL A 536 12.54 -10.21 7.82
N ALA A 537 13.37 -11.14 7.35
CA ALA A 537 14.72 -10.82 6.92
C ALA A 537 14.72 -9.89 5.70
N LEU A 538 13.89 -10.16 4.69
CA LEU A 538 13.73 -9.35 3.50
C LEU A 538 13.26 -7.93 3.84
N ILE A 539 12.26 -7.79 4.70
CA ILE A 539 11.74 -6.48 5.12
C ILE A 539 12.80 -5.71 5.90
N VAL A 540 13.50 -6.35 6.85
CA VAL A 540 14.62 -5.70 7.55
C VAL A 540 15.70 -5.23 6.55
N ALA A 541 16.01 -6.03 5.52
CA ALA A 541 16.94 -5.63 4.47
C ALA A 541 16.41 -4.42 3.65
N HIS A 542 15.12 -4.44 3.31
CA HIS A 542 14.42 -3.37 2.58
C HIS A 542 14.56 -2.02 3.30
N GLU A 543 14.14 -1.96 4.56
CA GLU A 543 14.15 -0.73 5.36
C GLU A 543 15.57 -0.20 5.60
N LEU A 544 16.56 -1.11 5.69
CA LEU A 544 17.96 -0.73 5.80
C LEU A 544 18.53 -0.21 4.47
N ALA A 545 18.08 -0.73 3.33
CA ALA A 545 18.49 -0.23 2.02
C ALA A 545 18.03 1.22 1.82
N HIS A 546 16.84 1.56 2.32
CA HIS A 546 16.29 2.90 2.24
C HIS A 546 17.13 3.97 2.95
N GLN A 547 18.00 3.57 3.89
CA GLN A 547 18.94 4.49 4.53
C GLN A 547 19.92 5.12 3.53
N TRP A 548 20.16 4.46 2.38
CA TRP A 548 20.88 5.01 1.23
C TRP A 548 19.93 5.45 0.09
N PHE A 549 18.95 4.62 -0.27
CA PHE A 549 17.99 4.86 -1.35
C PHE A 549 16.60 5.24 -0.82
N GLY A 550 16.38 6.53 -0.59
CA GLY A 550 15.21 7.11 0.09
C GLY A 550 15.68 8.28 0.96
N ASN A 551 16.48 7.95 1.97
CA ASN A 551 16.94 8.89 2.98
C ASN A 551 18.10 9.75 2.47
N LEU A 552 19.25 9.13 2.20
CA LEU A 552 20.45 9.81 1.71
C LEU A 552 20.23 10.39 0.30
N VAL A 553 19.69 9.57 -0.62
CA VAL A 553 19.30 9.95 -1.98
C VAL A 553 17.89 9.44 -2.26
N THR A 554 16.93 10.33 -2.47
CA THR A 554 15.50 9.97 -2.46
C THR A 554 15.05 9.25 -3.73
N MET A 555 14.75 7.95 -3.62
CA MET A 555 14.09 7.10 -4.63
C MET A 555 13.61 5.77 -4.01
N GLU A 556 12.46 5.23 -4.44
CA GLU A 556 11.77 4.10 -3.78
C GLU A 556 12.12 2.70 -4.32
N CYS A 557 12.03 2.49 -5.63
CA CYS A 557 12.02 1.14 -6.25
C CYS A 557 13.30 0.29 -6.06
N PHE A 558 14.37 0.87 -5.51
CA PHE A 558 15.68 0.22 -5.42
C PHE A 558 15.80 -0.71 -4.20
N ALA A 559 15.08 -0.42 -3.11
CA ALA A 559 15.11 -1.21 -1.89
C ALA A 559 14.63 -2.65 -2.11
N THR A 560 13.55 -2.83 -2.89
CA THR A 560 12.98 -4.14 -3.24
C THR A 560 13.94 -5.05 -3.99
N TRP A 561 14.84 -4.51 -4.81
CA TRP A 561 15.81 -5.34 -5.52
C TRP A 561 16.97 -5.73 -4.61
N ILE A 562 17.54 -4.74 -3.91
CA ILE A 562 18.78 -4.95 -3.17
C ILE A 562 18.59 -5.69 -1.84
N GLN A 563 17.35 -5.80 -1.33
CA GLN A 563 17.03 -6.72 -0.24
C GLN A 563 17.41 -8.16 -0.60
N PHE A 564 17.17 -8.60 -1.84
CA PHE A 564 17.49 -9.98 -2.27
C PHE A 564 19.00 -10.19 -2.31
N LEU A 565 19.75 -9.21 -2.81
CA LEU A 565 21.21 -9.27 -2.83
C LEU A 565 21.80 -9.34 -1.41
N ALA A 566 21.26 -8.56 -0.48
CA ALA A 566 21.70 -8.59 0.92
C ALA A 566 21.36 -9.92 1.61
N ILE A 567 20.15 -10.43 1.41
CA ILE A 567 19.72 -11.69 2.02
C ILE A 567 20.45 -12.88 1.42
N ASP A 568 20.72 -12.90 0.12
CA ASP A 568 21.55 -13.94 -0.51
C ASP A 568 22.98 -13.95 0.08
N HIS A 569 23.54 -12.78 0.37
CA HIS A 569 24.85 -12.67 1.02
C HIS A 569 24.82 -13.14 2.49
N VAL A 570 23.80 -12.75 3.24
CA VAL A 570 23.73 -12.96 4.70
C VAL A 570 23.19 -14.33 5.08
N TYR A 571 22.29 -14.88 4.27
CA TYR A 571 21.60 -16.17 4.44
C TYR A 571 21.54 -16.92 3.09
N PRO A 572 22.69 -17.32 2.51
CA PRO A 572 22.74 -18.02 1.22
C PRO A 572 21.93 -19.33 1.22
N GLU A 573 21.71 -19.94 2.38
CA GLU A 573 20.88 -21.13 2.53
C GLU A 573 19.39 -20.92 2.18
N TYR A 574 18.93 -19.67 2.06
CA TYR A 574 17.55 -19.36 1.68
C TYR A 574 17.29 -19.44 0.17
N ASP A 575 18.34 -19.42 -0.66
CA ASP A 575 18.25 -19.43 -2.13
C ASP A 575 17.20 -18.42 -2.65
N ILE A 576 17.31 -17.19 -2.16
CA ILE A 576 16.24 -16.19 -2.25
C ILE A 576 15.99 -15.71 -3.70
N TRP A 577 17.00 -15.80 -4.56
CA TRP A 577 16.88 -15.48 -5.98
C TRP A 577 15.99 -16.45 -6.76
N THR A 578 15.90 -17.72 -6.35
CA THR A 578 14.94 -18.67 -6.94
C THR A 578 13.51 -18.25 -6.63
N GLN A 579 13.28 -17.69 -5.43
CA GLN A 579 11.97 -17.21 -4.99
C GLN A 579 11.57 -15.88 -5.67
N PHE A 580 12.53 -15.03 -6.04
CA PHE A 580 12.29 -13.78 -6.78
C PHE A 580 11.40 -13.97 -8.01
N VAL A 581 11.58 -15.07 -8.74
CA VAL A 581 10.83 -15.35 -9.97
C VAL A 581 9.34 -15.57 -9.69
N SER A 582 9.00 -16.28 -8.61
CA SER A 582 7.60 -16.53 -8.23
C SER A 582 6.98 -15.36 -7.49
N ASP A 583 7.75 -14.70 -6.64
CA ASP A 583 7.19 -13.80 -5.63
C ASP A 583 7.18 -12.35 -6.11
N ILE A 584 8.16 -11.96 -6.94
CA ILE A 584 8.30 -10.60 -7.48
C ILE A 584 7.89 -10.57 -8.94
N LEU A 585 8.60 -11.31 -9.81
CA LEU A 585 8.40 -11.22 -11.26
C LEU A 585 7.00 -11.68 -11.69
N ALA A 586 6.55 -12.85 -11.22
CA ALA A 586 5.24 -13.36 -11.60
C ALA A 586 4.09 -12.51 -11.02
N THR A 587 4.28 -11.93 -9.84
CA THR A 587 3.30 -11.06 -9.17
C THR A 587 3.09 -9.77 -9.97
N CYS A 588 4.16 -9.06 -10.34
CA CYS A 588 4.04 -7.79 -11.08
C CYS A 588 3.48 -7.98 -12.50
N MET A 589 3.73 -9.14 -13.12
CA MET A 589 3.23 -9.45 -14.46
C MET A 589 1.70 -9.52 -14.54
N ILE A 590 0.99 -9.71 -13.43
CA ILE A 590 -0.48 -9.79 -13.40
C ILE A 590 -1.13 -8.41 -13.59
N PRO A 591 -0.88 -7.39 -12.75
CA PRO A 591 -1.44 -6.05 -12.96
C PRO A 591 -0.84 -5.36 -14.20
N ASP A 592 0.41 -5.65 -14.56
CA ASP A 592 1.05 -5.05 -15.74
C ASP A 592 0.51 -5.61 -17.08
N ALA A 593 -0.12 -6.79 -17.06
CA ALA A 593 -0.82 -7.37 -18.22
C ALA A 593 -2.23 -6.79 -18.46
N LEU A 594 -2.71 -5.89 -17.59
CA LEU A 594 -4.00 -5.24 -17.76
C LEU A 594 -3.90 -4.07 -18.74
N TYR A 595 -4.98 -3.85 -19.49
CA TYR A 595 -5.05 -2.73 -20.43
C TYR A 595 -4.91 -1.37 -19.72
N ASN A 596 -5.49 -1.24 -18.51
CA ASN A 596 -5.52 -0.05 -17.67
C ASN A 596 -4.42 -0.02 -16.58
N SER A 597 -3.29 -0.68 -16.82
CA SER A 597 -2.09 -0.54 -15.96
C SER A 597 -1.45 0.86 -16.06
N HIS A 598 -0.33 1.10 -15.38
CA HIS A 598 0.42 2.36 -15.44
C HIS A 598 1.94 2.13 -15.62
N PRO A 599 2.68 3.14 -16.13
CA PRO A 599 4.15 3.12 -16.14
C PRO A 599 4.72 3.22 -14.72
N ILE A 600 5.99 2.80 -14.55
CA ILE A 600 6.73 2.98 -13.29
C ILE A 600 6.89 4.47 -12.99
N GLU A 601 7.21 5.28 -14.01
CA GLU A 601 7.28 6.73 -13.89
C GLU A 601 5.92 7.36 -14.24
N ILE A 602 5.24 7.91 -13.23
CA ILE A 602 3.92 8.54 -13.39
C ILE A 602 3.89 9.97 -12.81
N PRO A 603 3.37 10.96 -13.56
CA PRO A 603 3.19 12.30 -13.03
C PRO A 603 1.99 12.36 -12.07
N ILE A 604 2.25 12.78 -10.83
CA ILE A 604 1.22 13.01 -9.81
C ILE A 604 0.51 14.35 -10.05
N LYS A 605 -0.83 14.33 -10.02
CA LYS A 605 -1.66 15.52 -10.23
C LYS A 605 -2.24 16.10 -8.95
N LYS A 606 -2.57 15.26 -7.96
CA LYS A 606 -3.04 15.66 -6.64
C LYS A 606 -2.31 14.87 -5.54
N PRO A 607 -2.17 15.44 -4.32
CA PRO A 607 -1.55 14.74 -3.20
C PRO A 607 -2.19 13.38 -2.87
N THR A 608 -3.51 13.27 -3.04
CA THR A 608 -4.26 12.02 -2.79
C THR A 608 -3.89 10.89 -3.74
N ASP A 609 -3.40 11.20 -4.94
CA ASP A 609 -3.08 10.23 -5.97
C ASP A 609 -1.75 9.51 -5.67
N ILE A 610 -0.92 10.04 -4.74
CA ILE A 610 0.39 9.46 -4.41
C ILE A 610 0.23 8.08 -3.77
N ASN A 611 -0.82 7.86 -2.99
CA ASN A 611 -1.05 6.55 -2.38
C ASN A 611 -1.37 5.46 -3.41
N GLU A 612 -1.87 5.84 -4.59
CA GLU A 612 -2.25 4.88 -5.64
C GLU A 612 -1.02 4.29 -6.36
N ILE A 613 0.15 4.92 -6.22
CA ILE A 613 1.38 4.49 -6.92
C ILE A 613 2.27 3.59 -6.06
N PHE A 614 1.98 3.44 -4.77
CA PHE A 614 2.65 2.47 -3.91
C PHE A 614 2.01 1.09 -4.12
N ASP A 615 2.33 0.47 -5.26
CA ASP A 615 1.71 -0.76 -5.73
C ASP A 615 2.74 -1.72 -6.36
N ASP A 616 2.24 -2.86 -6.86
CA ASP A 616 3.06 -3.92 -7.43
C ASP A 616 3.90 -3.47 -8.66
N ILE A 617 3.56 -2.34 -9.28
CA ILE A 617 4.30 -1.80 -10.42
C ILE A 617 5.51 -1.03 -9.92
N THR A 618 5.37 -0.18 -8.91
CA THR A 618 6.49 0.60 -8.38
C THR A 618 7.52 -0.31 -7.72
N TYR A 619 7.09 -1.26 -6.89
CA TYR A 619 8.02 -2.12 -6.14
C TYR A 619 8.51 -3.31 -6.99
N GLU A 620 7.63 -4.18 -7.44
CA GLU A 620 8.00 -5.49 -8.02
C GLU A 620 8.43 -5.36 -9.49
N LYS A 621 7.71 -4.60 -10.31
CA LYS A 621 8.15 -4.33 -11.70
C LYS A 621 9.42 -3.47 -11.68
N GLY A 622 9.49 -2.45 -10.82
CA GLY A 622 10.70 -1.66 -10.59
C GLY A 622 11.92 -2.54 -10.28
N SER A 623 11.78 -3.44 -9.30
CA SER A 623 12.82 -4.41 -8.91
C SER A 623 13.20 -5.36 -10.06
N SER A 624 12.22 -5.83 -10.82
CA SER A 624 12.45 -6.72 -11.97
C SER A 624 13.22 -6.03 -13.10
N VAL A 625 12.95 -4.75 -13.37
CA VAL A 625 13.70 -3.94 -14.33
C VAL A 625 15.12 -3.66 -13.84
N ILE A 626 15.31 -3.44 -12.53
CA ILE A 626 16.65 -3.32 -11.95
C ILE A 626 17.42 -4.64 -12.05
N ARG A 627 16.78 -5.79 -11.86
CA ARG A 627 17.39 -7.12 -12.06
C ARG A 627 17.82 -7.34 -13.51
N LEU A 628 16.97 -6.97 -14.47
CA LEU A 628 17.32 -6.98 -15.90
C LEU A 628 18.56 -6.11 -16.16
N LEU A 629 18.58 -4.91 -15.58
CA LEU A 629 19.67 -3.96 -15.71
C LEU A 629 20.98 -4.49 -15.13
N HIS A 630 20.95 -4.99 -13.90
CA HIS A 630 22.11 -5.59 -13.21
C HIS A 630 22.69 -6.76 -14.02
N ALA A 631 21.84 -7.65 -14.52
CA ALA A 631 22.26 -8.76 -15.38
C ALA A 631 22.87 -8.31 -16.72
N TYR A 632 22.39 -7.18 -17.28
CA TYR A 632 22.86 -6.67 -18.56
C TYR A 632 24.22 -5.95 -18.48
N ILE A 633 24.44 -5.18 -17.41
CA ILE A 633 25.67 -4.38 -17.25
C ILE A 633 26.74 -5.05 -16.40
N GLY A 634 26.36 -6.04 -15.58
CA GLY A 634 27.25 -6.78 -14.70
C GLY A 634 27.47 -6.10 -13.34
N ASP A 635 27.73 -6.91 -12.32
CA ASP A 635 27.78 -6.49 -10.92
C ASP A 635 28.83 -5.40 -10.64
N GLU A 636 30.05 -5.55 -11.16
CA GLU A 636 31.14 -4.61 -10.91
C GLU A 636 30.81 -3.19 -11.41
N ALA A 637 30.35 -3.08 -12.66
CA ALA A 637 29.98 -1.82 -13.27
C ALA A 637 28.72 -1.22 -12.62
N PHE A 638 27.77 -2.07 -12.25
CA PHE A 638 26.55 -1.65 -11.54
C PHE A 638 26.91 -1.07 -10.17
N ARG A 639 27.64 -1.81 -9.34
CA ARG A 639 28.10 -1.37 -8.02
C ARG A 639 28.90 -0.07 -8.10
N SER A 640 29.87 0.02 -9.02
CA SER A 640 30.66 1.26 -9.21
C SER A 640 29.77 2.44 -9.61
N GLY A 641 28.76 2.22 -10.47
CA GLY A 641 27.82 3.26 -10.87
C GLY A 641 26.96 3.75 -9.71
N LEU A 642 26.48 2.85 -8.85
CA LEU A 642 25.74 3.22 -7.63
C LEU A 642 26.61 4.01 -6.66
N GLN A 643 27.86 3.59 -6.44
CA GLN A 643 28.79 4.28 -5.54
C GLN A 643 29.02 5.72 -5.98
N ASN A 644 29.28 5.94 -7.28
CA ASN A 644 29.46 7.27 -7.84
C ASN A 644 28.17 8.11 -7.72
N TYR A 645 27.03 7.51 -8.04
CA TYR A 645 25.72 8.15 -7.95
C TYR A 645 25.39 8.60 -6.52
N LEU A 646 25.51 7.70 -5.54
CA LEU A 646 25.23 8.03 -4.14
C LEU A 646 26.22 9.08 -3.60
N ALA A 647 27.49 9.02 -3.99
CA ALA A 647 28.48 10.02 -3.59
C ALA A 647 28.17 11.42 -4.14
N GLU A 648 27.69 11.53 -5.38
CA GLU A 648 27.35 12.82 -6.00
C GLU A 648 26.07 13.43 -5.43
N TYR A 649 25.04 12.61 -5.19
CA TYR A 649 23.71 13.05 -4.78
C TYR A 649 23.43 12.92 -3.28
N ALA A 650 24.41 12.52 -2.47
CA ALA A 650 24.26 12.47 -1.01
C ALA A 650 23.63 13.76 -0.44
N TYR A 651 22.55 13.58 0.31
CA TYR A 651 21.73 14.65 0.92
C TYR A 651 20.99 15.57 -0.06
N LYS A 652 20.86 15.15 -1.32
CA LYS A 652 20.12 15.87 -2.38
C LYS A 652 18.93 15.03 -2.85
N ASN A 653 18.14 15.62 -3.75
CA ASN A 653 17.12 14.94 -4.53
C ASN A 653 17.70 14.54 -5.90
N THR A 654 17.06 13.58 -6.55
CA THR A 654 17.46 13.04 -7.84
C THR A 654 16.26 12.93 -8.79
N ILE A 655 16.55 12.73 -10.06
CA ILE A 655 15.61 12.21 -11.06
C ILE A 655 16.17 10.91 -11.63
N THR A 656 15.34 10.15 -12.35
CA THR A 656 15.71 8.84 -12.90
C THR A 656 16.92 8.93 -13.83
N GLU A 657 17.00 9.98 -14.65
CA GLU A 657 18.08 10.20 -15.62
C GLU A 657 19.47 10.32 -14.97
N ASN A 658 19.54 10.82 -13.73
CA ASN A 658 20.81 10.94 -13.01
C ASN A 658 21.42 9.56 -12.72
N LEU A 659 20.60 8.59 -12.30
CA LEU A 659 21.04 7.22 -12.04
C LEU A 659 21.46 6.55 -13.35
N TRP A 660 20.66 6.70 -14.40
CA TRP A 660 20.97 6.13 -15.71
C TRP A 660 22.29 6.66 -16.28
N SER A 661 22.56 7.96 -16.11
CA SER A 661 23.83 8.56 -16.55
C SER A 661 25.03 7.89 -15.88
N HIS A 662 24.98 7.71 -14.56
CA HIS A 662 26.06 7.07 -13.80
C HIS A 662 26.28 5.61 -14.23
N LEU A 663 25.20 4.83 -14.36
CA LEU A 663 25.28 3.44 -14.78
C LEU A 663 25.75 3.31 -16.24
N SER A 664 25.37 4.24 -17.13
CA SER A 664 25.83 4.28 -18.53
C SER A 664 27.33 4.51 -18.62
N GLN A 665 27.87 5.42 -17.79
CA GLN A 665 29.29 5.76 -17.76
C GLN A 665 30.14 4.60 -17.25
N THR A 666 29.76 3.97 -16.13
CA THR A 666 30.54 2.87 -15.55
C THR A 666 30.45 1.58 -16.36
N SER A 667 29.30 1.30 -16.97
CA SER A 667 29.11 0.15 -17.86
C SER A 667 29.68 0.34 -19.27
N LYS A 668 30.07 1.57 -19.64
CA LYS A 668 30.47 1.96 -21.01
C LYS A 668 29.39 1.64 -22.05
N ARG A 669 28.10 1.73 -21.65
CA ARG A 669 26.93 1.53 -22.52
C ARG A 669 26.15 2.85 -22.65
N PRO A 670 26.47 3.72 -23.64
CA PRO A 670 25.88 5.06 -23.73
C PRO A 670 24.37 5.08 -24.02
N HIS A 671 23.82 4.01 -24.58
CA HIS A 671 22.39 3.88 -24.92
C HIS A 671 21.53 3.27 -23.81
N LEU A 672 22.08 3.10 -22.60
CA LEU A 672 21.35 2.44 -21.51
C LEU A 672 20.09 3.21 -21.10
N SER A 673 20.17 4.56 -21.10
CA SER A 673 19.01 5.42 -20.85
C SER A 673 17.88 5.18 -21.84
N ASP A 674 18.20 4.92 -23.12
CA ASP A 674 17.20 4.66 -24.15
C ASP A 674 16.46 3.35 -23.86
N ILE A 675 17.20 2.32 -23.40
CA ILE A 675 16.62 1.04 -23.00
C ILE A 675 15.65 1.26 -21.85
N LEU A 676 16.15 1.80 -20.74
CA LEU A 676 15.39 1.92 -19.50
C LEU A 676 14.18 2.83 -19.63
N SER A 677 14.27 3.89 -20.45
CA SER A 677 13.12 4.75 -20.75
C SER A 677 11.94 3.97 -21.33
N THR A 678 12.17 2.93 -22.14
CA THR A 678 11.07 2.09 -22.67
C THR A 678 10.44 1.19 -21.60
N TRP A 679 11.18 0.87 -20.54
CA TRP A 679 10.70 0.03 -19.44
C TRP A 679 10.04 0.82 -18.30
N THR A 680 10.47 2.07 -18.07
CA THR A 680 9.97 2.88 -16.94
C THR A 680 8.84 3.83 -17.33
N LYS A 681 8.89 4.42 -18.54
CA LYS A 681 7.90 5.43 -19.00
C LYS A 681 6.71 4.83 -19.75
N GLN A 682 6.69 3.52 -19.98
CA GLN A 682 5.61 2.81 -20.65
C GLN A 682 4.96 1.78 -19.72
N MET A 683 3.64 1.61 -19.85
CA MET A 683 2.89 0.56 -19.16
C MET A 683 3.03 -0.79 -19.86
N GLY A 684 2.89 -1.89 -19.12
CA GLY A 684 2.98 -3.24 -19.66
C GLY A 684 4.40 -3.71 -19.93
N TYR A 685 4.47 -4.90 -20.53
CA TYR A 685 5.70 -5.58 -20.91
C TYR A 685 5.56 -6.31 -22.27
N PRO A 686 6.67 -6.58 -22.97
CA PRO A 686 6.65 -7.22 -24.27
C PRO A 686 6.47 -8.75 -24.20
N LEU A 687 5.65 -9.30 -25.09
CA LEU A 687 5.66 -10.70 -25.50
C LEU A 687 6.57 -10.86 -26.73
N LEU A 688 7.53 -11.78 -26.66
CA LEU A 688 8.42 -12.11 -27.76
C LEU A 688 7.97 -13.39 -28.48
N ASN A 689 7.56 -13.25 -29.73
CA ASN A 689 7.26 -14.35 -30.63
C ASN A 689 8.54 -14.72 -31.41
N VAL A 690 9.06 -15.92 -31.18
CA VAL A 690 10.30 -16.40 -31.81
C VAL A 690 9.97 -17.47 -32.84
N ARG A 691 10.32 -17.23 -34.10
CA ARG A 691 10.35 -18.24 -35.16
C ARG A 691 11.79 -18.60 -35.45
N GLN A 692 12.03 -19.86 -35.81
CA GLN A 692 13.37 -20.36 -36.07
C GLN A 692 13.40 -21.16 -37.37
N GLU A 693 14.48 -20.99 -38.14
CA GLU A 693 14.74 -21.71 -39.39
C GLU A 693 16.18 -22.22 -39.41
N GLN A 694 16.38 -23.47 -39.80
CA GLN A 694 17.73 -24.05 -39.93
C GLN A 694 18.38 -23.58 -41.24
N GLN A 695 19.58 -23.01 -41.14
CA GLN A 695 20.37 -22.57 -42.29
C GLN A 695 21.76 -23.22 -42.27
N GLY A 696 21.87 -24.41 -42.89
CA GLY A 696 23.10 -25.21 -42.84
C GLY A 696 23.43 -25.59 -41.40
N ASN A 697 24.61 -25.17 -40.91
CA ASN A 697 25.03 -25.39 -39.52
C ASN A 697 24.61 -24.25 -38.55
N ASN A 698 23.82 -23.29 -39.02
CA ASN A 698 23.40 -22.12 -38.26
C ASN A 698 21.87 -22.11 -38.07
N ARG A 699 21.38 -21.32 -37.12
CA ARG A 699 19.95 -21.08 -36.91
C ARG A 699 19.61 -19.62 -37.16
N LEU A 700 18.67 -19.34 -38.06
CA LEU A 700 18.05 -18.03 -38.20
C LEU A 700 16.91 -17.92 -37.18
N LEU A 701 16.96 -16.91 -36.32
CA LEU A 701 15.87 -16.53 -35.43
C LEU A 701 15.20 -15.28 -35.95
N THR A 702 13.89 -15.32 -36.09
CA THR A 702 13.04 -14.18 -36.35
C THR A 702 12.27 -13.86 -35.08
N ILE A 703 12.57 -12.72 -34.47
CA ILE A 703 11.96 -12.28 -33.20
C ILE A 703 11.02 -11.13 -33.48
N GLU A 704 9.76 -11.26 -33.06
CA GLU A 704 8.73 -10.21 -33.17
C GLU A 704 8.19 -9.86 -31.77
N GLN A 705 8.07 -8.57 -31.46
CA GLN A 705 7.54 -8.08 -30.18
C GLN A 705 6.14 -7.49 -30.31
N THR A 706 5.31 -7.73 -29.30
CA THR A 706 3.98 -7.11 -29.09
C THR A 706 3.75 -6.88 -27.61
N ARG A 707 2.93 -5.91 -27.19
CA ARG A 707 2.55 -5.80 -25.77
C ARG A 707 1.76 -7.04 -25.35
N PHE A 708 2.10 -7.62 -24.20
CA PHE A 708 1.29 -8.69 -23.62
C PHE A 708 0.06 -8.11 -22.91
N LEU A 709 -1.12 -8.64 -23.23
CA LEU A 709 -2.38 -8.31 -22.56
C LEU A 709 -3.14 -9.58 -22.20
N ALA A 710 -3.58 -9.68 -20.95
CA ALA A 710 -4.20 -10.90 -20.41
C ALA A 710 -5.56 -11.23 -21.04
N ASP A 711 -6.25 -10.22 -21.60
CA ASP A 711 -7.54 -10.39 -22.29
C ASP A 711 -7.41 -10.84 -23.76
N GLY A 712 -6.16 -10.96 -24.25
CA GLY A 712 -5.86 -11.35 -25.63
C GLY A 712 -6.03 -10.22 -26.66
N THR A 713 -6.27 -8.98 -26.22
CA THR A 713 -6.24 -7.83 -27.12
C THR A 713 -4.83 -7.60 -27.65
N ILE A 714 -4.74 -7.13 -28.90
CA ILE A 714 -3.46 -6.86 -29.55
C ILE A 714 -3.20 -5.36 -29.51
N ASP A 715 -2.11 -4.96 -28.86
CA ASP A 715 -1.60 -3.60 -28.83
C ASP A 715 -0.17 -3.56 -29.38
N ASP A 716 -0.06 -3.16 -30.65
CA ASP A 716 1.20 -3.10 -31.39
C ASP A 716 1.83 -1.70 -31.37
N LYS A 717 1.30 -0.77 -30.56
CA LYS A 717 1.75 0.63 -30.53
C LYS A 717 3.00 0.80 -29.69
N LEU A 718 3.07 0.08 -28.57
CA LEU A 718 4.18 0.16 -27.62
C LEU A 718 5.28 -0.81 -28.03
N LYS A 719 6.52 -0.34 -27.92
CA LYS A 719 7.72 -1.11 -28.27
C LYS A 719 8.76 -0.92 -27.19
N TRP A 720 9.54 -1.97 -26.97
CA TRP A 720 10.61 -1.99 -25.99
C TRP A 720 11.95 -2.20 -26.67
N LYS A 721 12.97 -1.60 -26.07
CA LYS A 721 14.37 -1.94 -26.33
C LYS A 721 14.75 -3.06 -25.38
N ILE A 722 15.12 -4.21 -25.91
CA ILE A 722 15.23 -5.44 -25.12
C ILE A 722 16.61 -6.06 -25.28
N PRO A 723 17.44 -6.10 -24.22
CA PRO A 723 18.60 -6.96 -24.19
C PRO A 723 18.13 -8.41 -24.00
N ILE A 724 18.40 -9.27 -24.97
CA ILE A 724 18.00 -10.68 -24.98
C ILE A 724 19.23 -11.55 -24.80
N ASN A 725 19.23 -12.35 -23.74
CA ASN A 725 20.24 -13.38 -23.52
C ASN A 725 19.76 -14.71 -24.07
N ILE A 726 20.63 -15.43 -24.77
CA ILE A 726 20.34 -16.77 -25.31
C ILE A 726 21.34 -17.79 -24.80
N CYS A 727 20.83 -18.90 -24.27
CA CYS A 727 21.60 -20.13 -24.08
C CYS A 727 21.11 -21.24 -25.01
N THR A 728 21.98 -22.20 -25.27
CA THR A 728 21.71 -23.35 -26.13
C THR A 728 22.14 -24.63 -25.44
N LYS A 729 21.82 -25.78 -26.02
CA LYS A 729 22.23 -27.10 -25.51
C LYS A 729 23.72 -27.21 -25.20
N SER A 730 24.59 -26.57 -25.98
CA SER A 730 26.05 -26.66 -25.80
C SER A 730 26.56 -25.90 -24.58
N ASN A 731 25.87 -24.84 -24.17
CA ASN A 731 26.17 -24.11 -22.94
C ASN A 731 24.85 -23.70 -22.25
N PRO A 732 24.27 -24.61 -21.43
CA PRO A 732 22.91 -24.43 -20.94
C PRO A 732 22.75 -23.37 -19.84
N ASN A 733 23.85 -23.04 -19.15
CA ASN A 733 23.85 -22.19 -17.96
C ASN A 733 24.52 -20.83 -18.18
N GLU A 734 25.01 -20.56 -19.39
CA GLU A 734 25.68 -19.30 -19.71
C GLU A 734 25.06 -18.69 -20.97
N PRO A 735 24.84 -17.36 -21.00
CA PRO A 735 24.41 -16.68 -22.21
C PRO A 735 25.54 -16.72 -23.24
N ILE A 736 25.32 -17.39 -24.37
CA ILE A 736 26.30 -17.47 -25.47
C ILE A 736 26.16 -16.27 -26.40
N HIS A 737 24.95 -15.71 -26.49
CA HIS A 737 24.65 -14.56 -27.34
C HIS A 737 23.87 -13.50 -26.56
N GLN A 738 24.30 -12.24 -26.68
CA GLN A 738 23.53 -11.05 -26.32
C GLN A 738 22.98 -10.44 -27.60
N LEU A 739 21.67 -10.55 -27.80
CA LEU A 739 20.97 -9.86 -28.87
C LEU A 739 20.38 -8.56 -28.33
N TYR A 740 20.26 -7.59 -29.21
CA TYR A 740 19.60 -6.33 -28.91
C TYR A 740 18.47 -6.14 -29.91
N LEU A 741 17.23 -6.22 -29.41
CA LEU A 741 16.07 -5.82 -30.17
C LEU A 741 15.96 -4.30 -30.04
N ASP A 742 16.30 -3.59 -31.12
CA ASP A 742 16.04 -2.15 -31.20
C ASP A 742 14.51 -1.94 -31.33
N GLU A 743 13.98 -0.71 -31.28
CA GLU A 743 12.52 -0.42 -31.35
C GLU A 743 11.82 -0.86 -32.68
N GLU A 744 12.42 -1.79 -33.41
CA GLU A 744 11.81 -2.55 -34.48
C GLU A 744 10.79 -3.55 -33.94
N LYS A 745 9.70 -3.71 -34.69
CA LYS A 745 8.67 -4.70 -34.37
C LYS A 745 9.20 -6.12 -34.55
N LYS A 746 10.10 -6.31 -35.51
CA LYS A 746 10.57 -7.61 -35.97
C LYS A 746 12.04 -7.48 -36.39
N GLN A 747 12.89 -8.36 -35.87
CA GLN A 747 14.31 -8.41 -36.22
C GLN A 747 14.78 -9.85 -36.40
N GLU A 748 15.80 -10.04 -37.24
CA GLU A 748 16.37 -11.35 -37.55
C GLU A 748 17.81 -11.46 -37.04
N PHE A 749 18.14 -12.62 -36.47
CA PHE A 749 19.45 -12.90 -35.88
C PHE A 749 19.93 -14.29 -36.31
N VAL A 750 21.18 -14.41 -36.72
CA VAL A 750 21.78 -15.69 -37.07
C VAL A 750 22.64 -16.19 -35.90
N LEU A 751 22.28 -17.36 -35.35
CA LEU A 751 23.08 -18.06 -34.36
C LEU A 751 23.99 -19.06 -35.08
N GLU A 752 25.30 -18.85 -34.96
CA GLU A 752 26.29 -19.72 -35.58
C GLU A 752 26.43 -21.04 -34.83
N LYS A 753 26.65 -22.15 -35.56
CA LYS A 753 26.92 -23.48 -34.99
C LYS A 753 25.80 -24.01 -34.08
N VAL A 754 24.57 -23.57 -34.31
CA VAL A 754 23.36 -24.08 -33.64
C VAL A 754 22.62 -24.98 -34.63
N THR A 755 22.62 -26.28 -34.36
CA THR A 755 22.06 -27.31 -35.23
C THR A 755 20.57 -27.52 -34.99
N GLU A 756 19.91 -28.29 -35.85
CA GLU A 756 18.48 -28.57 -35.75
C GLU A 756 18.10 -29.23 -34.41
N THR A 757 19.02 -30.05 -33.87
CA THR A 757 18.84 -30.80 -32.62
C THR A 757 19.13 -30.02 -31.34
N ASP A 758 19.67 -28.81 -31.47
CA ASP A 758 19.95 -27.95 -30.33
C ASP A 758 18.70 -27.16 -29.95
N TRP A 759 18.36 -27.18 -28.66
CA TRP A 759 17.34 -26.27 -28.13
C TRP A 759 17.95 -24.88 -27.91
N ILE A 760 17.07 -23.88 -27.96
CA ILE A 760 17.40 -22.47 -27.73
C ILE A 760 16.48 -21.96 -26.65
N LYS A 761 17.04 -21.33 -25.61
CA LYS A 761 16.29 -20.68 -24.52
C LYS A 761 16.67 -19.21 -24.46
N LEU A 762 15.67 -18.34 -24.61
CA LEU A 762 15.80 -16.90 -24.41
C LEU A 762 15.56 -16.55 -22.93
N ASN A 763 16.08 -15.40 -22.50
CA ASN A 763 15.87 -14.80 -21.18
C ASN A 763 16.26 -15.77 -20.05
N LEU A 764 17.57 -16.03 -19.95
CA LEU A 764 18.14 -16.92 -18.92
C LEU A 764 18.11 -16.30 -17.50
N PHE A 765 18.18 -14.96 -17.40
CA PHE A 765 18.22 -14.22 -16.14
C PHE A 765 16.95 -13.43 -15.93
#